data_AF-A0A9E5EJA8-F1
#
_entry.id   AF-A0A9E5EJA8-F1
#
_cell.length_a   1.000
_cell.length_b   1.000
_cell.length_c   1.000
_cell.angle_alpha   90.00
_cell.angle_beta   90.00
_cell.angle_gamma   90.00
#
_symmetry.space_group_name_H-M   'P 1'
#
loop_
_entity.id
_entity.type
_entity.pdbx_description
1 polymer ?
#
loop_
_entity_poly.entity_id
_entity_poly.type
_entity_poly.pdbx_seq_one_letter_code
_entity_poly.pdbx_strand_id
1 'polypeptide(L)'
;HLDDVALLIKLLHRLVDQGASLLVIEHHLDVIKNADWLLDLGPEAGSEGGKLISAGTPETVAECRTSHTATYLAPLVSKKSSRSLRLHEEPASSAKSTITREEIVVRGARHHNLKNFDLEIPRNKMVVVTGLSGSGKSTLAFDLLFSEGQRRYLDCLNTYARQFVEQLEKPDVDSIVGLPPSVAIEQRTTRGGRKSTVATVTEVYQFLRLLYAKLGVQHDPKTGEPAIRQSSADIVKRIRRQLRSAKRLDLLAPLIRGRKGFHTEVARWAVKKGFKLLRVDGKWIEPEKFQPLDRYKEHQIDLLVDQITPKRKDLPALISQALSLGKGTLYALDPNGKSTIYSHHLFCPGSGRSFDELDPRLFSFNSPHGWCSECQGYGTVLVKPPQVDTEDEAEKEQKLEWAREELSDGDLLPCPSCQGARLNPVACAVRFAGKTVPEINAMSVQDFEKFFQKLRFSPREAAIVRDIEPEIKQRLHFLRHVGLDYLNLDRSAPTLSGGESQRIRLAAQLGSNLQGVLYVLDEPTIGLHPRDNEKLLGILRNLRDRGNSLVVVEHDEDTMRAADHIIDLGPGAGIHGGEIVAEGNWKEIDAKGRSATARLLGEPIRHPARGKRRTIDSSTTWIKIKGATARNIHGLDVSLPLHRLTALSGVSGSGKSTLVREILLPAASPDKKKKDPRWKSVNGTETIDRVVEVDQSPIGKTPRSTVATYLGLMDDLRALFANLPAAKQSGFTASHFSHNAGPGRCAACDGAGTIRVQMSFLPPADVRCEECNGLRWKPEILAIRYRDISIQQALSLSAEQAAEFFSVHPRLATPCRLLKETGLGYLQLGQTSPTLSGGEAQRLKLVTEL
;
A
#
# COMPACT_ATOMS: atom_id res chain seq x y z
N HIS A 1 5.43 -7.05 -43.80
CA HIS A 1 6.33 -7.17 -44.97
C HIS A 1 6.98 -8.56 -44.96
N LEU A 2 7.45 -9.12 -46.08
CA LEU A 2 8.11 -10.44 -46.06
C LEU A 2 9.39 -10.45 -45.20
N ASP A 3 10.06 -9.30 -45.10
CA ASP A 3 11.23 -9.12 -44.22
C ASP A 3 10.89 -9.25 -42.73
N ASP A 4 9.70 -8.80 -42.32
CA ASP A 4 9.23 -8.94 -40.94
C ASP A 4 8.96 -10.41 -40.59
N VAL A 5 8.41 -11.17 -41.54
CA VAL A 5 8.17 -12.62 -41.38
C VAL A 5 9.50 -13.37 -41.27
N ALA A 6 10.50 -12.99 -42.08
CA ALA A 6 11.84 -13.56 -41.98
C ALA A 6 12.53 -13.25 -40.64
N LEU A 7 12.37 -12.02 -40.13
CA LEU A 7 12.87 -11.64 -38.81
C LEU A 7 12.17 -12.42 -37.69
N LEU A 8 10.85 -12.59 -37.80
CA LEU A 8 10.05 -13.38 -36.87
C LEU A 8 10.53 -14.84 -36.85
N ILE A 9 10.62 -15.50 -38.01
CA ILE A 9 11.12 -16.88 -38.13
C ILE A 9 12.52 -17.03 -37.51
N LYS A 10 13.42 -16.07 -37.75
CA LYS A 10 14.76 -16.04 -37.14
C LYS A 10 14.72 -15.97 -35.61
N LEU A 11 13.79 -15.19 -35.05
CA LEU A 11 13.59 -15.11 -33.60
C LEU A 11 12.99 -16.39 -33.02
N LEU A 12 12.03 -17.01 -33.73
CA LEU A 12 11.42 -18.26 -33.30
C LEU A 12 12.45 -19.39 -33.24
N HIS A 13 13.28 -19.56 -34.27
CA HIS A 13 14.37 -20.54 -34.24
C HIS A 13 15.37 -20.27 -33.12
N ARG A 14 15.76 -19.00 -32.91
CA ARG A 14 16.66 -18.64 -31.81
C ARG A 14 16.11 -19.04 -30.43
N LEU A 15 14.80 -18.95 -30.22
CA LEU A 15 14.18 -19.40 -28.97
C LEU A 15 14.24 -20.93 -28.82
N VAL A 16 13.98 -21.66 -29.90
CA VAL A 16 14.08 -23.13 -29.93
C VAL A 16 15.52 -23.59 -29.71
N ASP A 17 16.50 -22.96 -30.36
CA ASP A 17 17.94 -23.22 -30.20
C ASP A 17 18.44 -22.96 -28.77
N GLN A 18 17.78 -22.05 -28.04
CA GLN A 18 18.03 -21.79 -26.62
C GLN A 18 17.35 -22.80 -25.69
N GLY A 19 16.74 -23.85 -26.23
CA GLY A 19 16.11 -24.94 -25.47
C GLY A 19 14.65 -24.69 -25.08
N ALA A 20 14.00 -23.66 -25.61
CA ALA A 20 12.57 -23.43 -25.36
C ALA A 20 11.69 -24.34 -26.25
N SER A 21 10.59 -24.85 -25.71
CA SER A 21 9.52 -25.45 -26.51
C SER A 21 8.52 -24.37 -26.94
N LEU A 22 8.29 -24.25 -28.25
CA LEU A 22 7.46 -23.22 -28.84
C LEU A 22 6.21 -23.85 -29.48
N LEU A 23 5.02 -23.35 -29.14
CA LEU A 23 3.77 -23.71 -29.78
C LEU A 23 3.18 -22.45 -30.42
N VAL A 24 3.01 -22.47 -31.75
CA VAL A 24 2.51 -21.33 -32.53
C VAL A 24 1.26 -21.74 -33.28
N ILE A 25 0.21 -20.92 -33.21
CA ILE A 25 -1.01 -21.07 -34.02
C ILE A 25 -0.90 -20.06 -35.15
N GLU A 26 -0.69 -20.53 -36.37
CA GLU A 26 -0.46 -19.66 -37.54
C GLU A 26 -0.99 -20.32 -38.82
N HIS A 27 -1.38 -19.49 -39.79
CA HIS A 27 -1.85 -19.92 -41.11
C HIS A 27 -0.90 -19.48 -42.24
N HIS A 28 0.09 -18.64 -41.94
CA HIS A 28 1.11 -18.19 -42.89
C HIS A 28 2.05 -19.33 -43.30
N LEU A 29 2.05 -19.68 -44.60
CA LEU A 29 2.77 -20.83 -45.13
C LEU A 29 4.29 -20.78 -44.92
N ASP A 30 4.91 -19.58 -44.93
CA ASP A 30 6.35 -19.45 -44.64
C ASP A 30 6.70 -19.80 -43.19
N VAL A 31 5.82 -19.51 -42.22
CA VAL A 31 6.03 -19.91 -40.83
C VAL A 31 5.80 -21.40 -40.68
N ILE A 32 4.73 -21.91 -41.28
CA ILE A 32 4.39 -23.35 -41.28
C ILE A 32 5.50 -24.20 -41.88
N LYS A 33 6.12 -23.76 -42.99
CA LYS A 33 7.21 -24.48 -43.65
C LYS A 33 8.51 -24.53 -42.82
N ASN A 34 8.74 -23.54 -41.95
CA ASN A 34 9.92 -23.50 -41.08
C ASN A 34 9.67 -24.14 -39.70
N ALA A 35 8.48 -24.71 -39.46
CA ALA A 35 8.20 -25.41 -38.21
C ALA A 35 8.85 -26.81 -38.21
N ASP A 36 9.42 -27.21 -37.08
CA ASP A 36 9.98 -28.56 -36.90
C ASP A 36 8.88 -29.64 -36.84
N TRP A 37 7.69 -29.28 -36.34
CA TRP A 37 6.53 -30.17 -36.23
C TRP A 37 5.22 -29.39 -36.38
N LEU A 38 4.28 -29.93 -37.15
CA LEU A 38 3.00 -29.34 -37.48
C LEU A 38 1.86 -30.25 -37.02
N LEU A 39 0.82 -29.65 -36.43
CA LEU A 39 -0.43 -30.30 -36.08
C LEU A 39 -1.56 -29.62 -36.86
N ASP A 40 -2.23 -30.37 -37.74
CA ASP A 40 -3.31 -29.86 -38.57
C ASP A 40 -4.68 -30.31 -38.06
N LEU A 41 -5.56 -29.36 -37.81
CA LEU A 41 -6.90 -29.58 -37.26
C LEU A 41 -7.97 -29.27 -38.31
N GLY A 42 -9.00 -30.11 -38.37
CA GLY A 42 -10.08 -30.00 -39.36
C GLY A 42 -11.18 -31.04 -39.10
N PRO A 43 -11.91 -31.51 -40.14
CA PRO A 43 -11.78 -31.15 -41.56
C PRO A 43 -12.36 -29.77 -41.91
N GLU A 44 -13.25 -29.21 -41.06
CA GLU A 44 -13.90 -27.91 -41.29
C GLU A 44 -13.85 -27.03 -40.03
N ALA A 45 -14.36 -25.81 -40.11
CA ALA A 45 -14.46 -24.90 -38.96
C ALA A 45 -15.75 -25.12 -38.14
N GLY A 46 -15.77 -24.61 -36.90
CA GLY A 46 -16.97 -24.62 -36.05
C GLY A 46 -17.33 -26.02 -35.53
N SER A 47 -18.62 -26.39 -35.58
CA SER A 47 -19.12 -27.69 -35.08
C SER A 47 -18.62 -28.90 -35.88
N GLU A 48 -18.15 -28.68 -37.10
CA GLU A 48 -17.62 -29.71 -38.00
C GLU A 48 -16.08 -29.85 -37.89
N GLY A 49 -15.45 -29.14 -36.95
CA GLY A 49 -14.01 -29.16 -36.71
C GLY A 49 -13.58 -29.90 -35.44
N GLY A 50 -12.31 -29.74 -35.07
CA GLY A 50 -11.77 -30.23 -33.79
C GLY A 50 -11.19 -31.65 -33.82
N LYS A 51 -11.02 -32.24 -35.00
CA LYS A 51 -10.28 -33.51 -35.18
C LYS A 51 -8.86 -33.23 -35.65
N LEU A 52 -7.90 -34.01 -35.15
CA LEU A 52 -6.54 -34.02 -35.67
C LEU A 52 -6.52 -34.76 -37.01
N ILE A 53 -6.22 -34.02 -38.08
CA ILE A 53 -6.22 -34.54 -39.46
C ILE A 53 -4.85 -35.07 -39.84
N SER A 54 -3.79 -34.38 -39.43
CA SER A 54 -2.41 -34.81 -39.65
C SER A 54 -1.49 -34.25 -38.58
N ALA A 55 -0.41 -34.97 -38.28
CA ALA A 55 0.64 -34.55 -37.36
C ALA A 55 1.99 -35.06 -37.88
N GLY A 56 2.98 -34.18 -38.00
CA GLY A 56 4.27 -34.54 -38.57
C GLY A 56 5.11 -33.33 -38.95
N THR A 57 6.23 -33.57 -39.64
CA THR A 57 6.97 -32.48 -40.31
C THR A 57 6.09 -31.80 -41.38
N PRO A 58 6.38 -30.57 -41.80
CA PRO A 58 5.68 -29.91 -42.90
C PRO A 58 5.61 -30.77 -44.17
N GLU A 59 6.66 -31.53 -44.48
CA GLU A 59 6.73 -32.51 -45.57
C GLU A 59 5.70 -33.63 -45.37
N THR A 60 5.63 -34.22 -44.18
CA THR A 60 4.67 -35.28 -43.85
C THR A 60 3.23 -34.78 -43.91
N VAL A 61 2.95 -33.57 -43.43
CA VAL A 61 1.60 -33.01 -43.47
C VAL A 61 1.19 -32.70 -44.92
N ALA A 62 2.12 -32.26 -45.76
CA ALA A 62 1.86 -31.97 -47.17
C ALA A 62 1.40 -33.18 -48.01
N GLU A 63 1.67 -34.41 -47.56
CA GLU A 63 1.21 -35.64 -48.23
C GLU A 63 -0.25 -36.00 -47.88
N CYS A 64 -0.83 -35.38 -46.86
CA CYS A 64 -2.16 -35.72 -46.36
C CYS A 64 -3.27 -35.09 -47.22
N ARG A 65 -3.87 -35.89 -48.11
CA ARG A 65 -4.92 -35.44 -49.05
C ARG A 65 -6.19 -34.89 -48.41
N THR A 66 -6.45 -35.23 -47.14
CA THR A 66 -7.64 -34.76 -46.40
C THR A 66 -7.41 -33.44 -45.66
N SER A 67 -6.17 -32.94 -45.64
CA SER A 67 -5.81 -31.68 -45.00
C SER A 67 -5.95 -30.50 -45.97
N HIS A 68 -6.70 -29.48 -45.56
CA HIS A 68 -6.74 -28.20 -46.29
C HIS A 68 -5.36 -27.54 -46.34
N THR A 69 -4.63 -27.57 -45.22
CA THR A 69 -3.26 -27.05 -45.11
C THR A 69 -2.30 -27.74 -46.09
N ALA A 70 -2.40 -29.07 -46.24
CA ALA A 70 -1.58 -29.85 -47.17
C ALA A 70 -1.74 -29.41 -48.63
N THR A 71 -2.97 -29.05 -49.04
CA THR A 71 -3.27 -28.59 -50.41
C THR A 71 -2.44 -27.36 -50.79
N TYR A 72 -2.23 -26.44 -49.84
CA TYR A 72 -1.44 -25.22 -50.04
C TYR A 72 0.06 -25.40 -49.76
N LEU A 73 0.41 -26.32 -48.85
CA LEU A 73 1.80 -26.60 -48.46
C LEU A 73 2.54 -27.48 -49.48
N ALA A 74 1.87 -28.46 -50.07
CA ALA A 74 2.45 -29.39 -51.06
C ALA A 74 3.20 -28.74 -52.23
N PRO A 75 2.70 -27.67 -52.90
CA PRO A 75 3.45 -27.02 -53.98
C PRO A 75 4.71 -26.28 -53.50
N LEU A 76 4.78 -25.88 -52.22
CA LEU A 76 5.90 -25.14 -51.64
C LEU A 76 7.03 -26.04 -51.12
N VAL A 77 6.70 -27.29 -50.80
CA VAL A 77 7.64 -28.30 -50.29
C VAL A 77 8.16 -29.21 -51.42
N SER A 78 7.35 -29.48 -52.46
CA SER A 78 7.71 -30.37 -53.58
C SER A 78 8.63 -29.78 -54.65
N LYS A 79 8.76 -28.45 -54.75
CA LYS A 79 9.70 -27.81 -55.69
C LYS A 79 11.05 -27.58 -55.01
N LYS A 80 12.14 -28.02 -55.67
CA LYS A 80 13.48 -27.41 -55.54
C LYS A 80 13.40 -25.94 -56.02
N SER A 81 12.69 -25.11 -55.27
CA SER A 81 12.54 -23.68 -55.51
C SER A 81 13.86 -23.01 -55.16
N SER A 82 14.56 -22.53 -56.18
CA SER A 82 15.85 -21.84 -56.14
C SER A 82 15.78 -20.41 -55.56
N ARG A 83 14.81 -20.13 -54.68
CA ARG A 83 14.76 -18.90 -53.87
C ARG A 83 14.63 -19.29 -52.40
N SER A 84 15.68 -19.86 -51.83
CA SER A 84 15.84 -19.87 -50.37
C SER A 84 16.25 -18.47 -49.93
N LEU A 85 15.45 -17.81 -49.10
CA LEU A 85 15.95 -16.72 -48.25
C LEU A 85 17.08 -17.30 -47.41
N ARG A 86 18.34 -17.13 -47.84
CA ARG A 86 19.49 -17.42 -46.99
C ARG A 86 19.46 -16.35 -45.90
N LEU A 87 19.06 -16.73 -44.70
CA LEU A 87 19.25 -15.91 -43.52
C LEU A 87 20.76 -15.67 -43.41
N HIS A 88 21.22 -14.45 -43.70
CA HIS A 88 22.61 -14.08 -43.49
C HIS A 88 22.98 -14.32 -42.02
N GLU A 89 23.88 -15.27 -41.78
CA GLU A 89 24.62 -15.38 -40.53
C GLU A 89 25.67 -14.27 -40.54
N GLU A 90 25.47 -13.24 -39.74
CA GLU A 90 26.59 -12.39 -39.34
C GLU A 90 27.48 -13.18 -38.38
N PRO A 91 28.81 -13.11 -38.53
CA PRO A 91 29.73 -13.73 -37.60
C PRO A 91 29.53 -13.07 -36.24
N ALA A 92 29.12 -13.89 -35.26
CA ALA A 92 28.91 -13.44 -33.89
C ALA A 92 30.19 -12.76 -33.37
N SER A 93 30.16 -11.44 -33.27
CA SER A 93 31.24 -10.68 -32.65
C SER A 93 31.41 -11.21 -31.22
N SER A 94 32.63 -11.61 -30.91
CA SER A 94 33.06 -12.19 -29.64
C SER A 94 32.90 -11.19 -28.50
N ALA A 95 31.74 -11.21 -27.86
CA ALA A 95 31.56 -10.90 -26.45
C ALA A 95 30.44 -11.79 -25.93
N LYS A 96 30.71 -13.11 -25.85
CA LYS A 96 29.88 -14.03 -25.07
C LYS A 96 30.10 -13.73 -23.58
N SER A 97 29.52 -12.63 -23.11
CA SER A 97 29.00 -12.59 -21.75
C SER A 97 27.80 -13.52 -21.77
N THR A 98 28.01 -14.75 -21.29
CA THR A 98 26.91 -15.66 -20.97
C THR A 98 26.19 -15.01 -19.79
N ILE A 99 25.23 -14.10 -20.05
CA ILE A 99 24.31 -13.63 -19.02
C ILE A 99 23.51 -14.86 -18.62
N THR A 100 23.96 -15.55 -17.58
CA THR A 100 23.19 -16.61 -16.95
C THR A 100 21.94 -15.96 -16.38
N ARG A 101 20.80 -16.67 -16.39
CA ARG A 101 19.53 -16.18 -15.80
C ARG A 101 19.61 -15.99 -14.27
N GLU A 102 20.80 -16.02 -13.69
CA GLU A 102 21.09 -16.17 -12.26
C GLU A 102 21.50 -14.85 -11.59
N GLU A 103 21.68 -13.76 -12.33
CA GLU A 103 22.12 -12.46 -11.79
C GLU A 103 21.28 -11.29 -12.34
N ILE A 104 21.25 -10.20 -11.58
CA ILE A 104 20.74 -8.89 -11.99
C ILE A 104 21.96 -8.05 -12.33
N VAL A 105 22.13 -7.70 -13.61
CA VAL A 105 23.29 -6.96 -14.10
C VAL A 105 22.88 -5.52 -14.32
N VAL A 106 23.49 -4.60 -13.58
CA VAL A 106 23.33 -3.15 -13.70
C VAL A 106 24.57 -2.59 -14.39
N ARG A 107 24.40 -1.83 -15.47
CA ARG A 107 25.48 -1.16 -16.19
C ARG A 107 25.29 0.35 -16.18
N GLY A 108 26.35 1.07 -15.84
CA GLY A 108 26.40 2.53 -15.86
C GLY A 108 25.38 3.22 -14.95
N ALA A 109 25.30 2.81 -13.67
CA ALA A 109 24.38 3.43 -12.71
C ALA A 109 24.81 4.85 -12.32
N ARG A 110 24.01 5.86 -12.65
CA ARG A 110 24.32 7.29 -12.44
C ARG A 110 23.22 8.09 -11.76
N HIS A 111 22.12 7.45 -11.40
CA HIS A 111 21.00 8.14 -10.79
C HIS A 111 21.41 8.85 -9.48
N HIS A 112 20.92 10.06 -9.25
CA HIS A 112 21.31 10.96 -8.16
C HIS A 112 22.83 11.14 -7.98
N ASN A 113 23.43 10.50 -6.97
CA ASN A 113 24.84 10.67 -6.62
C ASN A 113 25.72 9.47 -7.00
N LEU A 114 25.17 8.44 -7.67
CA LEU A 114 25.92 7.26 -8.12
C LEU A 114 26.96 7.62 -9.21
N LYS A 115 28.13 6.99 -9.16
CA LYS A 115 29.32 7.37 -9.96
C LYS A 115 29.55 6.47 -11.19
N ASN A 116 28.50 6.21 -11.97
CA ASN A 116 28.58 5.45 -13.22
C ASN A 116 29.25 4.06 -13.08
N PHE A 117 28.87 3.31 -12.06
CA PHE A 117 29.43 1.98 -11.84
C PHE A 117 28.58 0.86 -12.46
N ASP A 118 29.24 -0.26 -12.69
CA ASP A 118 28.62 -1.54 -13.04
C ASP A 118 28.52 -2.42 -11.80
N LEU A 119 27.46 -3.22 -11.71
CA LEU A 119 27.19 -4.07 -10.56
C LEU A 119 26.47 -5.36 -10.99
N GLU A 120 26.88 -6.48 -10.41
CA GLU A 120 26.26 -7.79 -10.63
C GLU A 120 25.67 -8.27 -9.29
N ILE A 121 24.34 -8.41 -9.23
CA ILE A 121 23.63 -8.78 -8.00
C ILE A 121 23.12 -10.23 -8.15
N PRO A 122 23.52 -11.17 -7.28
CA PRO A 122 23.08 -12.56 -7.39
C PRO A 122 21.58 -12.73 -7.13
N ARG A 123 20.88 -13.49 -7.98
CA ARG A 123 19.46 -13.82 -7.81
C ARG A 123 19.27 -14.95 -6.81
N ASN A 124 18.08 -15.03 -6.24
CA ASN A 124 17.69 -16.04 -5.23
C ASN A 124 18.60 -16.01 -3.98
N LYS A 125 19.22 -14.87 -3.72
CA LYS A 125 20.10 -14.59 -2.58
C LYS A 125 19.56 -13.42 -1.76
N MET A 126 19.99 -13.36 -0.51
CA MET A 126 19.81 -12.20 0.36
C MET A 126 21.03 -11.30 0.24
N VAL A 127 20.87 -10.21 -0.49
CA VAL A 127 21.89 -9.20 -0.72
C VAL A 127 21.64 -8.00 0.20
N VAL A 128 22.65 -7.61 0.97
CA VAL A 128 22.58 -6.44 1.86
C VAL A 128 23.33 -5.28 1.24
N VAL A 129 22.67 -4.14 1.06
CA VAL A 129 23.28 -2.88 0.64
C VAL A 129 23.55 -2.04 1.89
N THR A 130 24.81 -1.73 2.16
CA THR A 130 25.24 -1.01 3.35
C THR A 130 26.16 0.18 3.00
N GLY A 131 26.59 0.93 4.02
CA GLY A 131 27.43 2.11 3.87
C GLY A 131 26.89 3.36 4.57
N LEU A 132 27.63 4.47 4.53
CA LEU A 132 27.30 5.68 5.29
C LEU A 132 25.94 6.30 4.91
N SER A 133 25.30 7.02 5.84
CA SER A 133 24.06 7.76 5.55
C SER A 133 24.30 8.76 4.40
N GLY A 134 23.49 8.71 3.35
CA GLY A 134 23.70 9.49 2.13
C GLY A 134 24.70 8.91 1.11
N SER A 135 25.22 7.69 1.29
CA SER A 135 26.18 7.08 0.34
C SER A 135 25.57 6.61 -0.99
N GLY A 136 24.24 6.59 -1.13
CA GLY A 136 23.54 6.13 -2.34
C GLY A 136 22.81 4.79 -2.21
N LYS A 137 22.67 4.24 -0.99
CA LYS A 137 21.98 2.95 -0.77
C LYS A 137 20.53 2.93 -1.23
N SER A 138 19.76 3.92 -0.78
CA SER A 138 18.35 4.06 -1.16
C SER A 138 18.21 4.36 -2.65
N THR A 139 19.14 5.15 -3.21
CA THR A 139 19.22 5.40 -4.65
C THR A 139 19.36 4.10 -5.45
N LEU A 140 20.29 3.22 -5.05
CA LEU A 140 20.49 1.94 -5.72
C LEU A 140 19.28 1.02 -5.55
N ALA A 141 18.81 0.86 -4.32
CA ALA A 141 17.77 -0.12 -3.98
C ALA A 141 16.37 0.31 -4.46
N PHE A 142 15.95 1.53 -4.11
CA PHE A 142 14.59 2.01 -4.35
C PHE A 142 14.48 2.79 -5.66
N ASP A 143 15.28 3.85 -5.83
CA ASP A 143 15.12 4.76 -6.96
C ASP A 143 15.57 4.14 -8.29
N LEU A 144 16.44 3.12 -8.25
CA LEU A 144 16.94 2.39 -9.41
C LEU A 144 16.32 0.98 -9.54
N LEU A 145 16.63 0.04 -8.64
CA LEU A 145 16.19 -1.36 -8.80
C LEU A 145 14.68 -1.54 -8.63
N PHE A 146 14.09 -1.00 -7.55
CA PHE A 146 12.65 -1.12 -7.34
C PHE A 146 11.87 -0.34 -8.39
N SER A 147 12.21 0.93 -8.64
CA SER A 147 11.54 1.77 -9.64
C SER A 147 11.56 1.13 -11.02
N GLU A 148 12.71 0.64 -11.50
CA GLU A 148 12.79 0.01 -12.82
C GLU A 148 12.02 -1.32 -12.87
N GLY A 149 12.06 -2.12 -11.79
CA GLY A 149 11.32 -3.38 -11.72
C GLY A 149 9.81 -3.18 -11.73
N GLN A 150 9.33 -2.14 -11.02
CA GLN A 150 7.93 -1.76 -10.98
C GLN A 150 7.49 -1.19 -12.34
N ARG A 151 8.28 -0.28 -12.91
CA ARG A 151 8.03 0.33 -14.22
C ARG A 151 7.88 -0.73 -15.31
N ARG A 152 8.82 -1.68 -15.39
CA ARG A 152 8.78 -2.80 -16.36
C ARG A 152 7.56 -3.70 -16.18
N TYR A 153 7.17 -3.97 -14.93
CA TYR A 153 5.96 -4.74 -14.64
C TYR A 153 4.70 -4.00 -15.09
N LEU A 154 4.62 -2.70 -14.82
CA LEU A 154 3.48 -1.86 -15.23
C LEU A 154 3.42 -1.66 -16.75
N ASP A 155 4.57 -1.62 -17.43
CA ASP A 155 4.65 -1.61 -18.89
C ASP A 155 4.01 -2.87 -19.51
N CYS A 156 3.96 -3.98 -18.77
CA CYS A 156 3.29 -5.20 -19.23
C CYS A 156 1.76 -5.14 -19.09
N LEU A 157 1.22 -4.15 -18.38
CA LEU A 157 -0.23 -3.96 -18.23
C LEU A 157 -0.87 -3.37 -19.49
N ASN A 158 -2.18 -3.11 -19.42
CA ASN A 158 -2.96 -2.60 -20.54
C ASN A 158 -2.43 -1.25 -21.06
N THR A 159 -2.80 -0.90 -22.30
CA THR A 159 -2.38 0.34 -22.96
C THR A 159 -2.70 1.60 -22.16
N TYR A 160 -3.79 1.60 -21.39
CA TYR A 160 -4.13 2.69 -20.47
C TYR A 160 -3.09 2.84 -19.35
N ALA A 161 -2.66 1.76 -18.70
CA ALA A 161 -1.63 1.81 -17.67
C ALA A 161 -0.30 2.33 -18.22
N ARG A 162 0.09 1.93 -19.44
CA ARG A 162 1.33 2.39 -20.09
C ARG A 162 1.41 3.92 -20.24
N GLN A 163 0.29 4.58 -20.54
CA GLN A 163 0.25 6.05 -20.65
C GLN A 163 0.67 6.75 -19.35
N PHE A 164 0.40 6.16 -18.18
CA PHE A 164 0.84 6.70 -16.90
C PHE A 164 2.30 6.36 -16.59
N VAL A 165 2.77 5.21 -17.06
CA VAL A 165 4.18 4.80 -16.87
C VAL A 165 5.13 5.70 -17.66
N GLU A 166 4.73 6.16 -18.85
CA GLU A 166 5.51 7.11 -19.65
C GLU A 166 5.71 8.48 -18.97
N GLN A 167 4.83 8.85 -18.03
CA GLN A 167 4.97 10.08 -17.24
C GLN A 167 5.96 9.95 -16.08
N LEU A 168 6.36 8.73 -15.71
CA LEU A 168 7.34 8.50 -14.67
C LEU A 168 8.75 8.79 -15.21
N GLU A 169 9.54 9.50 -14.42
CA GLU A 169 10.96 9.71 -14.71
C GLU A 169 11.68 8.36 -14.73
N LYS A 170 12.43 8.09 -15.82
CA LYS A 170 13.25 6.88 -15.93
C LYS A 170 14.52 7.06 -15.09
N PRO A 171 14.93 6.05 -14.30
CA PRO A 171 16.21 6.08 -13.62
C PRO A 171 17.37 6.27 -14.62
N ASP A 172 18.40 7.03 -14.24
CA ASP A 172 19.58 7.25 -15.08
C ASP A 172 20.55 6.07 -14.94
N VAL A 173 20.49 5.17 -15.92
CA VAL A 173 21.26 3.93 -16.01
C VAL A 173 21.36 3.51 -17.48
N ASP A 174 22.48 2.89 -17.89
CA ASP A 174 22.64 2.44 -19.29
C ASP A 174 21.79 1.20 -19.58
N SER A 175 21.88 0.20 -18.70
CA SER A 175 21.02 -0.98 -18.81
C SER A 175 20.89 -1.72 -17.48
N ILE A 176 19.75 -2.37 -17.30
CA ILE A 176 19.54 -3.35 -16.23
C ILE A 176 18.99 -4.63 -16.87
N VAL A 177 19.68 -5.75 -16.70
CA VAL A 177 19.30 -7.06 -17.25
C VAL A 177 19.03 -8.03 -16.10
N GLY A 178 18.08 -8.96 -16.28
CA GLY A 178 17.77 -9.98 -15.27
C GLY A 178 16.91 -9.50 -14.09
N LEU A 179 16.41 -8.26 -14.12
CA LEU A 179 15.58 -7.66 -13.07
C LEU A 179 14.17 -8.30 -13.02
N PRO A 180 13.80 -8.97 -11.91
CA PRO A 180 12.45 -9.51 -11.74
C PRO A 180 11.43 -8.42 -11.38
N PRO A 181 10.11 -8.73 -11.40
CA PRO A 181 9.10 -7.87 -10.79
C PRO A 181 9.47 -7.55 -9.35
N SER A 182 9.39 -6.28 -8.96
CA SER A 182 9.89 -5.80 -7.67
C SER A 182 8.75 -5.41 -6.72
N VAL A 183 8.98 -5.66 -5.43
CA VAL A 183 8.08 -5.26 -4.34
C VAL A 183 8.89 -4.55 -3.27
N ALA A 184 8.57 -3.29 -3.00
CA ALA A 184 9.19 -2.52 -1.92
C ALA A 184 8.47 -2.74 -0.58
N ILE A 185 9.27 -2.93 0.47
CA ILE A 185 8.85 -2.93 1.88
C ILE A 185 9.60 -1.79 2.57
N GLU A 186 9.12 -0.57 2.35
CA GLU A 186 9.66 0.64 2.97
C GLU A 186 8.98 0.97 4.30
N GLN A 187 9.63 1.84 5.07
CA GLN A 187 9.06 2.42 6.29
C GLN A 187 7.96 3.45 6.03
N ARG A 188 7.93 4.05 4.82
CA ARG A 188 7.22 5.32 4.55
C ARG A 188 6.04 5.19 3.60
N THR A 189 6.05 4.26 2.66
CA THR A 189 4.96 4.11 1.68
C THR A 189 3.74 3.43 2.30
N THR A 190 2.73 4.28 2.58
CA THR A 190 1.35 3.99 3.03
C THR A 190 1.22 3.26 4.36
N ARG A 191 1.18 4.02 5.46
CA ARG A 191 0.36 3.62 6.61
C ARG A 191 -1.06 3.47 6.09
N GLY A 192 -1.66 2.28 6.26
CA GLY A 192 -3.06 2.10 5.85
C GLY A 192 -3.92 3.21 6.46
N GLY A 193 -4.86 3.75 5.70
CA GLY A 193 -5.73 4.83 6.18
C GLY A 193 -6.50 4.43 7.44
N ARG A 194 -7.21 5.36 8.08
CA ARG A 194 -7.90 5.09 9.37
C ARG A 194 -8.94 3.96 9.31
N LYS A 195 -9.48 3.65 8.13
CA LYS A 195 -10.35 2.46 7.92
C LYS A 195 -9.57 1.14 7.95
N SER A 196 -8.27 1.15 7.67
CA SER A 196 -7.43 -0.05 7.69
C SER A 196 -7.17 -0.51 9.12
N THR A 197 -7.32 -1.82 9.34
CA THR A 197 -6.96 -2.53 10.57
C THR A 197 -5.91 -3.60 10.29
N VAL A 198 -5.30 -4.16 11.34
CA VAL A 198 -4.42 -5.33 11.27
C VAL A 198 -5.05 -6.46 10.44
N ALA A 199 -6.33 -6.78 10.67
CA ALA A 199 -7.02 -7.84 9.92
C ALA A 199 -7.23 -7.52 8.44
N THR A 200 -7.43 -6.24 8.07
CA THR A 200 -7.60 -5.87 6.66
C THR A 200 -6.28 -5.85 5.91
N VAL A 201 -5.20 -5.36 6.52
CA VAL A 201 -3.86 -5.29 5.90
C VAL A 201 -3.29 -6.70 5.70
N THR A 202 -3.62 -7.63 6.60
CA THR A 202 -3.20 -9.04 6.51
C THR A 202 -4.16 -9.90 5.70
N GLU A 203 -5.24 -9.31 5.18
CA GLU A 203 -6.34 -9.97 4.48
C GLU A 203 -7.12 -11.04 5.27
N VAL A 204 -6.76 -11.31 6.52
CA VAL A 204 -7.51 -12.21 7.42
C VAL A 204 -8.98 -11.82 7.49
N TYR A 205 -9.27 -10.52 7.44
CA TYR A 205 -10.64 -10.01 7.46
C TYR A 205 -11.47 -10.45 6.25
N GLN A 206 -10.86 -10.64 5.07
CA GLN A 206 -11.61 -11.06 3.88
C GLN A 206 -12.16 -12.48 4.04
N PHE A 207 -11.35 -13.36 4.62
CA PHE A 207 -11.76 -14.72 4.94
C PHE A 207 -12.79 -14.75 6.08
N LEU A 208 -12.64 -13.89 7.09
CA LEU A 208 -13.66 -13.73 8.15
C LEU A 208 -15.01 -13.32 7.56
N ARG A 209 -15.05 -12.35 6.65
CA ARG A 209 -16.29 -11.92 5.98
C ARG A 209 -16.97 -13.08 5.25
N LEU A 210 -16.20 -13.94 4.58
CA LEU A 210 -16.71 -15.14 3.91
C LEU A 210 -17.26 -16.16 4.90
N LEU A 211 -16.55 -16.42 6.01
CA LEU A 211 -17.02 -17.34 7.06
C LEU A 211 -18.33 -16.87 7.67
N TYR A 212 -18.44 -15.60 8.05
CA TYR A 212 -19.68 -15.05 8.61
C TYR A 212 -20.84 -15.07 7.60
N ALA A 213 -20.57 -14.82 6.32
CA ALA A 213 -21.60 -14.90 5.29
C ALA A 213 -22.10 -16.32 5.06
N LYS A 214 -21.23 -17.34 5.14
CA LYS A 214 -21.61 -18.73 4.84
C LYS A 214 -22.08 -19.52 6.05
N LEU A 215 -21.52 -19.26 7.23
CA LEU A 215 -21.72 -20.06 8.45
C LEU A 215 -22.34 -19.25 9.60
N GLY A 216 -22.49 -17.93 9.44
CA GLY A 216 -23.06 -17.08 10.46
C GLY A 216 -24.55 -17.32 10.66
N VAL A 217 -24.98 -17.29 11.92
CA VAL A 217 -26.40 -17.29 12.30
C VAL A 217 -26.80 -15.84 12.55
N GLN A 218 -27.73 -15.32 11.75
CA GLN A 218 -28.31 -13.99 11.94
C GLN A 218 -29.14 -13.98 13.23
N HIS A 219 -28.94 -12.97 14.07
CA HIS A 219 -29.83 -12.67 15.20
C HIS A 219 -30.47 -11.30 14.99
N ASP A 220 -31.61 -11.04 15.61
CA ASP A 220 -32.20 -9.71 15.56
C ASP A 220 -31.41 -8.74 16.47
N PRO A 221 -30.97 -7.57 15.96
CA PRO A 221 -30.25 -6.60 16.78
C PRO A 221 -31.05 -6.05 17.97
N LYS A 222 -32.39 -6.11 17.93
CA LYS A 222 -33.27 -5.59 18.99
C LYS A 222 -33.64 -6.65 20.01
N THR A 223 -33.99 -7.85 19.58
CA THR A 223 -34.45 -8.91 20.50
C THR A 223 -33.35 -9.89 20.89
N GLY A 224 -32.27 -9.96 20.11
CA GLY A 224 -31.18 -10.92 20.31
C GLY A 224 -31.55 -12.36 19.92
N GLU A 225 -32.76 -12.61 19.43
CA GLU A 225 -33.23 -13.95 19.05
C GLU A 225 -32.63 -14.39 17.70
N PRO A 226 -32.32 -15.69 17.52
CA PRO A 226 -31.85 -16.21 16.25
C PRO A 226 -32.95 -16.12 15.19
N ALA A 227 -32.57 -15.66 13.99
CA ALA A 227 -33.45 -15.64 12.85
C ALA A 227 -33.65 -17.07 12.32
N ILE A 228 -34.90 -17.50 12.22
CA ILE A 228 -35.30 -18.82 11.74
C ILE A 228 -35.86 -18.73 10.33
N ARG A 229 -35.87 -19.86 9.61
CA ARG A 229 -36.56 -19.98 8.32
C ARG A 229 -38.06 -19.96 8.53
N GLN A 230 -38.78 -19.19 7.72
CA GLN A 230 -40.26 -19.17 7.75
C GLN A 230 -40.86 -20.15 6.75
N SER A 231 -41.89 -20.85 7.20
CA SER A 231 -42.78 -21.59 6.30
C SER A 231 -43.65 -20.61 5.49
N SER A 232 -44.10 -21.02 4.30
CA SER A 232 -45.03 -20.23 3.49
C SER A 232 -46.32 -19.90 4.25
N ALA A 233 -46.77 -20.81 5.12
CA ALA A 233 -47.98 -20.63 5.93
C ALA A 233 -47.84 -19.47 6.94
N ASP A 234 -46.67 -19.33 7.56
CA ASP A 234 -46.39 -18.25 8.52
C ASP A 234 -46.35 -16.87 7.84
N ILE A 235 -45.74 -16.82 6.66
CA ILE A 235 -45.68 -15.61 5.82
C ILE A 235 -47.10 -15.16 5.47
N VAL A 236 -47.96 -16.08 5.01
CA VAL A 236 -49.37 -15.80 4.69
C VAL A 236 -50.12 -15.24 5.90
N LYS A 237 -49.95 -15.84 7.08
CA LYS A 237 -50.62 -15.40 8.31
C LYS A 237 -50.23 -13.97 8.70
N ARG A 238 -48.95 -13.62 8.56
CA ARG A 238 -48.44 -12.27 8.87
C ARG A 238 -48.89 -11.24 7.85
N ILE A 239 -48.83 -11.55 6.55
CA ILE A 239 -49.34 -10.66 5.51
C ILE A 239 -50.82 -10.38 5.74
N ARG A 240 -51.63 -11.40 6.08
CA ARG A 240 -53.04 -11.19 6.48
C ARG A 240 -53.18 -10.22 7.67
N ARG A 241 -52.31 -10.32 8.68
CA ARG A 241 -52.32 -9.41 9.84
C ARG A 241 -51.97 -7.97 9.43
N GLN A 242 -50.94 -7.78 8.61
CA GLN A 242 -50.56 -6.45 8.10
C GLN A 242 -51.65 -5.86 7.18
N LEU A 243 -52.31 -6.71 6.38
CA LEU A 243 -53.39 -6.32 5.47
C LEU A 243 -54.61 -5.77 6.22
N ARG A 244 -54.90 -6.28 7.44
CA ARG A 244 -55.97 -5.77 8.31
C ARG A 244 -55.73 -4.33 8.74
N SER A 245 -54.48 -3.95 9.01
CA SER A 245 -54.14 -2.57 9.38
C SER A 245 -53.96 -1.65 8.18
N ALA A 246 -53.32 -2.13 7.11
CA ALA A 246 -52.93 -1.29 5.95
C ALA A 246 -54.04 -1.12 4.89
N LYS A 247 -55.10 -1.94 4.92
CA LYS A 247 -56.22 -1.99 3.94
C LYS A 247 -55.85 -2.34 2.50
N ARG A 248 -54.62 -2.07 2.05
CA ARG A 248 -54.03 -2.47 0.77
C ARG A 248 -52.53 -2.72 0.96
N LEU A 249 -51.97 -3.69 0.25
CA LEU A 249 -50.52 -3.87 0.14
C LEU A 249 -50.15 -4.17 -1.31
N ASP A 250 -49.02 -3.64 -1.77
CA ASP A 250 -48.45 -3.98 -3.08
C ASP A 250 -47.38 -5.08 -2.86
N LEU A 251 -47.61 -6.26 -3.46
CA LEU A 251 -46.69 -7.39 -3.36
C LEU A 251 -45.64 -7.29 -4.47
N LEU A 252 -44.38 -7.20 -4.04
CA LEU A 252 -43.24 -7.00 -4.91
C LEU A 252 -42.28 -8.20 -4.84
N ALA A 253 -41.79 -8.64 -5.99
CA ALA A 253 -40.75 -9.66 -6.11
C ALA A 253 -39.42 -8.99 -6.51
N PRO A 254 -38.40 -8.98 -5.64
CA PRO A 254 -37.10 -8.37 -5.96
C PRO A 254 -36.33 -9.19 -7.00
N LEU A 255 -36.25 -8.68 -8.22
CA LEU A 255 -35.55 -9.34 -9.34
C LEU A 255 -34.05 -9.03 -9.32
N ILE A 256 -33.69 -7.77 -9.08
CA ILE A 256 -32.30 -7.30 -8.99
C ILE A 256 -32.12 -6.53 -7.68
N ARG A 257 -31.04 -6.83 -6.94
CA ARG A 257 -30.73 -6.21 -5.65
C ARG A 257 -29.29 -5.68 -5.66
N GLY A 258 -29.13 -4.36 -5.78
CA GLY A 258 -27.82 -3.70 -5.69
C GLY A 258 -26.78 -4.31 -6.64
N ARG A 259 -27.14 -4.52 -7.91
CA ARG A 259 -26.22 -5.03 -8.93
C ARG A 259 -26.04 -4.03 -10.06
N LYS A 260 -24.80 -3.95 -10.55
CA LYS A 260 -24.43 -3.13 -11.70
C LYS A 260 -24.86 -3.78 -13.01
N GLY A 261 -25.26 -2.96 -13.98
CA GLY A 261 -25.63 -3.43 -15.32
C GLY A 261 -26.85 -2.74 -15.90
N PHE A 262 -27.05 -2.93 -17.20
CA PHE A 262 -28.17 -2.32 -17.94
C PHE A 262 -29.54 -2.92 -17.59
N HIS A 263 -29.56 -4.18 -17.15
CA HIS A 263 -30.74 -4.97 -16.75
C HIS A 263 -31.92 -4.99 -17.74
N THR A 264 -31.70 -4.66 -19.03
CA THR A 264 -32.75 -4.63 -20.05
C THR A 264 -33.40 -6.00 -20.31
N GLU A 265 -32.68 -7.08 -20.05
CA GLU A 265 -33.20 -8.45 -20.14
C GLU A 265 -34.31 -8.72 -19.12
N VAL A 266 -34.21 -8.12 -17.93
CA VAL A 266 -35.22 -8.26 -16.86
C VAL A 266 -36.53 -7.61 -17.29
N ALA A 267 -36.46 -6.42 -17.91
CA ALA A 267 -37.63 -5.74 -18.45
C ALA A 267 -38.25 -6.51 -19.63
N ARG A 268 -37.44 -6.99 -20.58
CA ARG A 268 -37.92 -7.83 -21.70
C ARG A 268 -38.59 -9.11 -21.21
N TRP A 269 -38.02 -9.74 -20.19
CA TRP A 269 -38.63 -10.91 -19.55
C TRP A 269 -39.97 -10.56 -18.88
N ALA A 270 -40.06 -9.41 -18.20
CA ALA A 270 -41.29 -8.95 -17.57
C ALA A 270 -42.40 -8.66 -18.59
N VAL A 271 -42.07 -8.03 -19.73
CA VAL A 271 -42.99 -7.83 -20.87
C VAL A 271 -43.47 -9.17 -21.41
N LYS A 272 -42.56 -10.12 -21.69
CA LYS A 272 -42.91 -11.45 -22.21
C LYS A 272 -43.83 -12.24 -21.29
N LYS A 273 -43.74 -12.01 -19.98
CA LYS A 273 -44.60 -12.63 -18.96
C LYS A 273 -45.87 -11.84 -18.64
N GLY A 274 -46.08 -10.68 -19.27
CA GLY A 274 -47.30 -9.88 -19.14
C GLY A 274 -47.39 -9.04 -17.86
N PHE A 275 -46.26 -8.76 -17.19
CA PHE A 275 -46.27 -7.89 -16.02
C PHE A 275 -46.33 -6.41 -16.41
N LYS A 276 -47.07 -5.60 -15.63
CA LYS A 276 -47.39 -4.21 -16.00
C LYS A 276 -46.47 -3.16 -15.39
N LEU A 277 -45.91 -3.42 -14.20
CA LEU A 277 -45.19 -2.42 -13.42
C LEU A 277 -43.93 -3.03 -12.78
N LEU A 278 -42.83 -2.31 -12.94
CA LEU A 278 -41.57 -2.50 -12.21
C LEU A 278 -41.35 -1.28 -11.32
N ARG A 279 -40.66 -1.48 -10.20
CA ARG A 279 -40.12 -0.42 -9.36
C ARG A 279 -38.61 -0.44 -9.48
N VAL A 280 -38.05 0.57 -10.12
CA VAL A 280 -36.61 0.70 -10.41
C VAL A 280 -36.07 1.86 -9.60
N ASP A 281 -35.12 1.59 -8.70
CA ASP A 281 -34.51 2.58 -7.79
C ASP A 281 -35.57 3.46 -7.09
N GLY A 282 -36.66 2.82 -6.67
CA GLY A 282 -37.78 3.46 -5.98
C GLY A 282 -38.88 4.05 -6.88
N LYS A 283 -38.64 4.24 -8.18
CA LYS A 283 -39.59 4.81 -9.15
C LYS A 283 -40.38 3.73 -9.89
N TRP A 284 -41.66 3.98 -10.13
CA TRP A 284 -42.52 3.07 -10.90
C TRP A 284 -42.33 3.28 -12.40
N ILE A 285 -42.08 2.19 -13.13
CA ILE A 285 -41.81 2.19 -14.57
C ILE A 285 -42.59 1.04 -15.22
N GLU A 286 -43.23 1.30 -16.35
CA GLU A 286 -43.81 0.26 -17.20
C GLU A 286 -42.69 -0.49 -17.94
N PRO A 287 -42.64 -1.84 -17.94
CA PRO A 287 -41.59 -2.61 -18.58
C PRO A 287 -41.33 -2.27 -20.06
N GLU A 288 -42.36 -1.83 -20.78
CA GLU A 288 -42.28 -1.40 -22.19
C GLU A 288 -41.52 -0.09 -22.38
N LYS A 289 -41.54 0.79 -21.37
CA LYS A 289 -40.84 2.09 -21.35
C LYS A 289 -39.49 2.01 -20.64
N PHE A 290 -39.02 0.80 -20.32
CA PHE A 290 -37.79 0.60 -19.59
C PHE A 290 -36.58 0.98 -20.46
N GLN A 291 -35.79 1.94 -19.98
CA GLN A 291 -34.55 2.34 -20.63
C GLN A 291 -33.36 1.60 -20.01
N PRO A 292 -32.28 1.34 -20.78
CA PRO A 292 -31.06 0.76 -20.24
C PRO A 292 -30.51 1.57 -19.06
N LEU A 293 -30.29 0.91 -17.92
CA LEU A 293 -29.73 1.55 -16.73
C LEU A 293 -28.21 1.72 -16.84
N ASP A 294 -27.61 2.52 -15.96
CA ASP A 294 -26.17 2.78 -15.97
C ASP A 294 -25.39 1.50 -15.61
N ARG A 295 -24.47 1.08 -16.50
CA ARG A 295 -23.68 -0.13 -16.28
C ARG A 295 -22.75 -0.07 -15.07
N TYR A 296 -22.43 1.13 -14.57
CA TYR A 296 -21.46 1.33 -13.51
C TYR A 296 -22.08 1.60 -12.13
N LYS A 297 -23.40 1.85 -12.07
CA LYS A 297 -24.14 2.09 -10.84
C LYS A 297 -24.90 0.84 -10.41
N GLU A 298 -25.06 0.70 -9.10
CA GLU A 298 -25.88 -0.38 -8.55
C GLU A 298 -27.35 0.00 -8.65
N HIS A 299 -28.17 -0.94 -9.11
CA HIS A 299 -29.60 -0.74 -9.30
C HIS A 299 -30.41 -1.77 -8.51
N GLN A 300 -31.63 -1.38 -8.13
CA GLN A 300 -32.64 -2.23 -7.51
C GLN A 300 -33.88 -2.27 -8.40
N ILE A 301 -34.35 -3.48 -8.73
CA ILE A 301 -35.52 -3.69 -9.58
C ILE A 301 -36.46 -4.67 -8.87
N ASP A 302 -37.62 -4.17 -8.47
CA ASP A 302 -38.69 -4.94 -7.85
C ASP A 302 -39.88 -5.06 -8.80
N LEU A 303 -40.40 -6.27 -8.99
CA LEU A 303 -41.55 -6.54 -9.85
C LEU A 303 -42.84 -6.48 -9.07
N LEU A 304 -43.83 -5.69 -9.51
CA LEU A 304 -45.17 -5.75 -8.95
C LEU A 304 -45.85 -7.04 -9.39
N VAL A 305 -46.08 -7.95 -8.44
CA VAL A 305 -46.80 -9.20 -8.68
C VAL A 305 -48.30 -8.92 -8.66
N ASP A 306 -48.78 -8.27 -7.59
CA ASP A 306 -50.19 -7.87 -7.49
C ASP A 306 -50.43 -6.84 -6.38
N GLN A 307 -51.59 -6.19 -6.41
CA GLN A 307 -52.12 -5.36 -5.34
C GLN A 307 -53.20 -6.15 -4.58
N ILE A 308 -52.96 -6.36 -3.28
CA ILE A 308 -53.82 -7.22 -2.46
C ILE A 308 -54.68 -6.40 -1.49
N THR A 309 -55.90 -6.88 -1.24
CA THR A 309 -56.88 -6.30 -0.30
C THR A 309 -57.40 -7.36 0.67
N PRO A 310 -57.94 -6.99 1.85
CA PRO A 310 -58.35 -7.94 2.91
C PRO A 310 -59.30 -9.07 2.50
N LYS A 311 -60.12 -8.87 1.45
CA LYS A 311 -61.12 -9.85 0.99
C LYS A 311 -60.59 -10.84 -0.05
N ARG A 312 -59.30 -10.75 -0.41
CA ARG A 312 -58.72 -11.53 -1.51
C ARG A 312 -58.52 -13.02 -1.13
N LYS A 313 -59.08 -13.94 -1.93
CA LYS A 313 -59.14 -15.39 -1.63
C LYS A 313 -57.91 -16.18 -2.09
N ASP A 314 -57.23 -15.74 -3.13
CA ASP A 314 -56.06 -16.36 -3.80
C ASP A 314 -54.69 -15.98 -3.18
N LEU A 315 -54.69 -15.38 -1.98
CA LEU A 315 -53.50 -14.83 -1.33
C LEU A 315 -52.30 -15.82 -1.20
N PRO A 316 -52.49 -17.11 -0.85
CA PRO A 316 -51.36 -18.05 -0.77
C PRO A 316 -50.66 -18.29 -2.11
N ALA A 317 -51.41 -18.33 -3.22
CA ALA A 317 -50.86 -18.55 -4.55
C ALA A 317 -50.03 -17.35 -5.01
N LEU A 318 -50.53 -16.13 -4.80
CA LEU A 318 -49.81 -14.88 -5.12
C LEU A 318 -48.52 -14.73 -4.30
N ILE A 319 -48.57 -15.06 -3.01
CA ILE A 319 -47.38 -15.04 -2.15
C ILE A 319 -46.35 -16.06 -2.62
N SER A 320 -46.78 -17.28 -2.95
CA SER A 320 -45.89 -18.32 -3.49
C SER A 320 -45.24 -17.88 -4.81
N GLN A 321 -46.01 -17.26 -5.71
CA GLN A 321 -45.51 -16.69 -6.95
C GLN A 321 -44.49 -15.58 -6.70
N ALA A 322 -44.79 -14.63 -5.80
CA ALA A 322 -43.87 -13.54 -5.46
C ALA A 322 -42.56 -14.06 -4.85
N LEU A 323 -42.64 -15.04 -3.96
CA LEU A 323 -41.46 -15.69 -3.38
C LEU A 323 -40.67 -16.45 -4.43
N SER A 324 -41.32 -17.18 -5.35
CA SER A 324 -40.63 -17.89 -6.43
C SER A 324 -39.87 -16.94 -7.34
N LEU A 325 -40.50 -15.82 -7.74
CA LEU A 325 -39.89 -14.83 -8.61
C LEU A 325 -38.76 -14.05 -7.91
N GLY A 326 -38.93 -13.75 -6.63
CA GLY A 326 -37.94 -13.06 -5.80
C GLY A 326 -36.91 -13.98 -5.14
N LYS A 327 -36.77 -15.25 -5.60
CA LYS A 327 -35.83 -16.25 -5.06
C LYS A 327 -35.91 -16.46 -3.54
N GLY A 328 -37.13 -16.58 -3.05
CA GLY A 328 -37.46 -16.80 -1.64
C GLY A 328 -37.66 -15.53 -0.82
N THR A 329 -37.66 -14.33 -1.42
CA THR A 329 -37.97 -13.06 -0.76
C THR A 329 -39.08 -12.34 -1.51
N LEU A 330 -39.93 -11.63 -0.79
CA LEU A 330 -40.91 -10.68 -1.32
C LEU A 330 -40.90 -9.41 -0.46
N TYR A 331 -41.19 -8.27 -1.06
CA TYR A 331 -41.47 -7.02 -0.36
C TYR A 331 -42.97 -6.73 -0.37
N ALA A 332 -43.51 -6.30 0.77
CA ALA A 332 -44.86 -5.80 0.88
C ALA A 332 -44.82 -4.30 1.17
N LEU A 333 -45.26 -3.49 0.21
CA LEU A 333 -45.29 -2.05 0.33
C LEU A 333 -46.67 -1.61 0.81
N ASP A 334 -46.72 -0.80 1.86
CA ASP A 334 -47.97 -0.18 2.31
C ASP A 334 -48.28 1.11 1.52
N PRO A 335 -49.52 1.65 1.61
CA PRO A 335 -49.89 2.89 0.92
C PRO A 335 -49.08 4.11 1.37
N ASN A 336 -48.42 4.04 2.53
CA ASN A 336 -47.57 5.10 3.08
C ASN A 336 -46.10 4.97 2.61
N GLY A 337 -45.80 4.02 1.72
CA GLY A 337 -44.46 3.79 1.18
C GLY A 337 -43.52 2.99 2.09
N LYS A 338 -43.99 2.45 3.22
CA LYS A 338 -43.21 1.61 4.12
C LYS A 338 -43.12 0.19 3.56
N SER A 339 -41.90 -0.23 3.22
CA SER A 339 -41.61 -1.58 2.75
C SER A 339 -41.39 -2.53 3.93
N THR A 340 -42.07 -3.69 3.91
CA THR A 340 -41.86 -4.79 4.85
C THR A 340 -41.36 -6.02 4.10
N ILE A 341 -40.25 -6.59 4.56
CA ILE A 341 -39.64 -7.76 3.93
C ILE A 341 -40.28 -9.05 4.48
N TYR A 342 -40.57 -9.99 3.60
CA TYR A 342 -40.95 -11.35 3.94
C TYR A 342 -40.05 -12.33 3.17
N SER A 343 -39.51 -13.32 3.87
CA SER A 343 -38.48 -14.20 3.30
C SER A 343 -38.63 -15.61 3.84
N HIS A 344 -38.40 -16.60 2.98
CA HIS A 344 -38.20 -17.99 3.39
C HIS A 344 -36.89 -18.19 4.15
N HIS A 345 -35.96 -17.25 4.03
CA HIS A 345 -34.59 -17.40 4.51
C HIS A 345 -34.46 -17.15 6.01
N LEU A 346 -34.63 -15.91 6.47
CA LEU A 346 -34.32 -15.54 7.86
C LEU A 346 -35.36 -14.57 8.42
N PHE A 347 -35.89 -14.89 9.60
CA PHE A 347 -36.94 -14.14 10.29
C PHE A 347 -36.82 -14.23 11.80
N CYS A 348 -37.01 -13.11 12.50
CA CYS A 348 -37.10 -13.09 13.95
C CYS A 348 -38.56 -13.14 14.45
N PRO A 349 -38.94 -14.15 15.26
CA PRO A 349 -40.28 -14.27 15.85
C PRO A 349 -40.68 -13.10 16.75
N GLY A 350 -39.79 -12.66 17.65
CA GLY A 350 -40.09 -11.61 18.63
C GLY A 350 -40.29 -10.23 18.02
N SER A 351 -39.45 -9.83 17.04
CA SER A 351 -39.53 -8.51 16.43
C SER A 351 -40.47 -8.45 15.22
N GLY A 352 -40.77 -9.61 14.62
CA GLY A 352 -41.47 -9.68 13.35
C GLY A 352 -40.64 -9.20 12.15
N ARG A 353 -39.32 -9.04 12.27
CA ARG A 353 -38.46 -8.60 11.16
C ARG A 353 -37.96 -9.78 10.33
N SER A 354 -37.92 -9.61 9.02
CA SER A 354 -37.27 -10.55 8.11
C SER A 354 -35.95 -9.97 7.65
N PHE A 355 -34.97 -10.85 7.44
CA PHE A 355 -33.62 -10.51 7.03
C PHE A 355 -33.33 -11.07 5.64
N ASP A 356 -32.47 -10.37 4.91
CA ASP A 356 -31.88 -10.90 3.68
C ASP A 356 -30.87 -12.00 4.00
N GLU A 357 -30.46 -12.72 2.95
CA GLU A 357 -29.37 -13.69 3.06
C GLU A 357 -28.04 -12.96 3.33
N LEU A 358 -27.16 -13.59 4.10
CA LEU A 358 -25.90 -12.98 4.51
C LEU A 358 -24.94 -12.87 3.31
N ASP A 359 -24.59 -11.65 2.94
CA ASP A 359 -23.62 -11.32 1.89
C ASP A 359 -22.30 -10.85 2.54
N PRO A 360 -21.11 -11.25 2.03
CA PRO A 360 -19.82 -10.79 2.55
C PRO A 360 -19.66 -9.25 2.60
N ARG A 361 -20.40 -8.49 1.79
CA ARG A 361 -20.43 -7.02 1.81
C ARG A 361 -21.05 -6.44 3.08
N LEU A 362 -21.99 -7.17 3.70
CA LEU A 362 -22.60 -6.78 4.98
C LEU A 362 -21.57 -6.71 6.12
N PHE A 363 -20.51 -7.53 6.02
CA PHE A 363 -19.41 -7.55 6.99
C PHE A 363 -18.25 -6.64 6.58
N SER A 364 -18.43 -5.75 5.61
CA SER A 364 -17.40 -4.79 5.20
C SER A 364 -17.72 -3.41 5.74
N PHE A 365 -16.89 -2.90 6.66
CA PHE A 365 -16.94 -1.48 7.05
C PHE A 365 -16.36 -0.54 5.98
N ASN A 366 -15.85 -1.06 4.87
CA ASN A 366 -15.48 -0.28 3.69
C ASN A 366 -16.61 -0.19 2.65
N SER A 367 -17.75 -0.82 2.90
CA SER A 367 -18.91 -0.80 2.00
C SER A 367 -20.11 -0.14 2.68
N PRO A 368 -20.92 0.64 1.92
CA PRO A 368 -22.16 1.20 2.44
C PRO A 368 -23.14 0.17 3.02
N HIS A 369 -23.03 -1.07 2.54
CA HIS A 369 -23.89 -2.18 2.96
C HIS A 369 -23.60 -2.63 4.41
N GLY A 370 -22.35 -2.50 4.85
CA GLY A 370 -21.90 -3.05 6.13
C GLY A 370 -21.48 -2.01 7.16
N TRP A 371 -21.13 -0.81 6.73
CA TRP A 371 -20.60 0.22 7.63
C TRP A 371 -21.65 0.77 8.62
N CYS A 372 -21.20 1.27 9.76
CA CYS A 372 -22.04 2.05 10.66
C CYS A 372 -22.45 3.36 9.97
N SER A 373 -23.74 3.73 10.04
CA SER A 373 -24.27 4.93 9.39
C SER A 373 -23.75 6.24 9.98
N GLU A 374 -23.32 6.24 11.25
CA GLU A 374 -22.83 7.44 11.93
C GLU A 374 -21.35 7.72 11.61
N CYS A 375 -20.49 6.70 11.74
CA CYS A 375 -19.06 6.87 11.50
C CYS A 375 -18.58 6.42 10.11
N GLN A 376 -19.48 5.94 9.24
CA GLN A 376 -19.15 5.43 7.90
C GLN A 376 -17.97 4.45 7.88
N GLY A 377 -17.91 3.56 8.89
CA GLY A 377 -16.89 2.52 8.97
C GLY A 377 -15.55 2.92 9.57
N TYR A 378 -15.38 4.17 10.01
CA TYR A 378 -14.17 4.61 10.70
C TYR A 378 -14.09 4.09 12.15
N GLY A 379 -15.25 3.85 12.80
CA GLY A 379 -15.32 3.47 14.22
C GLY A 379 -15.12 4.63 15.20
N THR A 380 -14.66 5.77 14.71
CA THR A 380 -14.44 7.00 15.49
C THR A 380 -15.18 8.18 14.88
N VAL A 381 -15.53 9.16 15.71
CA VAL A 381 -16.13 10.44 15.31
C VAL A 381 -15.25 11.61 15.78
N LEU A 382 -15.30 12.72 15.06
CA LEU A 382 -14.55 13.94 15.37
C LEU A 382 -15.22 14.69 16.52
N VAL A 383 -14.42 15.16 17.49
CA VAL A 383 -14.94 16.01 18.59
C VAL A 383 -15.44 17.35 18.05
N LYS A 384 -14.76 17.92 17.04
CA LYS A 384 -15.17 19.13 16.32
C LYS A 384 -14.97 18.91 14.80
N PRO A 385 -16.04 18.62 14.03
CA PRO A 385 -15.91 18.50 12.58
C PRO A 385 -15.56 19.86 11.96
N PRO A 386 -14.68 19.91 10.95
CA PRO A 386 -14.42 21.15 10.21
C PRO A 386 -15.69 21.62 9.49
N GLN A 387 -15.94 22.93 9.48
CA GLN A 387 -16.98 23.52 8.65
C GLN A 387 -16.53 23.45 7.20
N VAL A 388 -17.33 22.81 6.35
CA VAL A 388 -17.09 22.71 4.91
C VAL A 388 -18.19 23.49 4.21
N ASP A 389 -17.84 24.67 3.69
CA ASP A 389 -18.74 25.54 2.95
C ASP A 389 -18.83 25.09 1.48
N THR A 390 -19.42 23.91 1.23
CA THR A 390 -19.75 23.44 -0.13
C THR A 390 -21.14 22.81 -0.13
N GLU A 391 -21.93 23.07 -1.17
CA GLU A 391 -23.21 22.39 -1.41
C GLU A 391 -23.04 21.04 -2.12
N ASP A 392 -21.86 20.78 -2.70
CA ASP A 392 -21.51 19.48 -3.29
C ASP A 392 -21.14 18.47 -2.18
N GLU A 393 -22.00 17.45 -2.01
CA GLU A 393 -21.85 16.39 -1.02
C GLU A 393 -20.60 15.52 -1.28
N ALA A 394 -20.18 15.32 -2.53
CA ALA A 394 -18.99 14.52 -2.84
C ALA A 394 -17.70 15.27 -2.44
N GLU A 395 -17.63 16.57 -2.75
CA GLU A 395 -16.50 17.41 -2.35
C GLU A 395 -16.43 17.55 -0.82
N LYS A 396 -17.58 17.64 -0.17
CA LYS A 396 -17.69 17.68 1.30
C LYS A 396 -17.21 16.39 1.95
N GLU A 397 -17.61 15.24 1.42
CA GLU A 397 -17.18 13.92 1.92
C GLU A 397 -15.67 13.74 1.75
N GLN A 398 -15.10 14.18 0.61
CA GLN A 398 -13.67 14.14 0.35
C GLN A 398 -12.85 15.06 1.29
N LYS A 399 -13.33 16.29 1.54
CA LYS A 399 -12.69 17.21 2.51
C LYS A 399 -12.73 16.67 3.94
N LEU A 400 -13.84 16.05 4.33
CA LEU A 400 -13.97 15.41 5.66
C LEU A 400 -13.06 14.17 5.79
N GLU A 401 -12.91 13.39 4.72
CA GLU A 401 -11.99 12.25 4.67
C GLU A 401 -10.53 12.69 4.84
N TRP A 402 -10.10 13.72 4.11
CA TRP A 402 -8.77 14.32 4.31
C TRP A 402 -8.58 14.89 5.70
N ALA A 403 -9.56 15.63 6.23
CA ALA A 403 -9.47 16.18 7.58
C ALA A 403 -9.32 15.09 8.64
N ARG A 404 -10.01 13.94 8.48
CA ARG A 404 -9.85 12.78 9.36
C ARG A 404 -8.44 12.19 9.31
N GLU A 405 -7.78 12.20 8.16
CA GLU A 405 -6.41 11.68 8.02
C GLU A 405 -5.35 12.62 8.62
N GLU A 406 -5.63 13.92 8.71
CA GLU A 406 -4.67 14.92 9.21
C GLU A 406 -4.75 15.18 10.72
N LEU A 407 -5.88 14.87 11.37
CA LEU A 407 -6.09 15.15 12.79
C LEU A 407 -5.38 14.17 13.72
N SER A 408 -5.02 14.67 14.90
CA SER A 408 -4.34 13.90 15.94
C SER A 408 -5.30 12.91 16.62
N ASP A 409 -4.79 11.77 17.12
CA ASP A 409 -5.63 10.76 17.78
C ASP A 409 -6.36 11.29 19.03
N GLY A 410 -5.93 12.42 19.60
CA GLY A 410 -6.58 13.08 20.73
C GLY A 410 -7.90 13.78 20.39
N ASP A 411 -8.20 13.97 19.10
CA ASP A 411 -9.39 14.68 18.61
C ASP A 411 -10.54 13.73 18.21
N LEU A 412 -10.38 12.43 18.50
CA LEU A 412 -11.26 11.35 18.07
C LEU A 412 -11.87 10.61 19.26
N LEU A 413 -13.19 10.42 19.23
CA LEU A 413 -13.91 9.60 20.20
C LEU A 413 -14.42 8.32 19.54
N PRO A 414 -14.52 7.19 20.27
CA PRO A 414 -15.24 6.02 19.79
C PRO A 414 -16.66 6.41 19.37
N CYS A 415 -17.09 5.94 18.21
CA CYS A 415 -18.43 6.23 17.69
C CYS A 415 -19.49 5.70 18.68
N PRO A 416 -20.45 6.52 19.12
CA PRO A 416 -21.43 6.11 20.13
C PRO A 416 -22.41 5.07 19.58
N SER A 417 -22.77 5.11 18.29
CA SER A 417 -23.69 4.14 17.70
C SER A 417 -23.11 2.73 17.60
N CYS A 418 -21.85 2.58 17.18
CA CYS A 418 -21.22 1.27 17.00
C CYS A 418 -20.19 0.92 18.08
N GLN A 419 -19.90 1.82 19.02
CA GLN A 419 -18.90 1.65 20.07
C GLN A 419 -17.52 1.23 19.53
N GLY A 420 -17.14 1.73 18.35
CA GLY A 420 -15.89 1.37 17.68
C GLY A 420 -15.95 0.13 16.78
N ALA A 421 -17.08 -0.59 16.72
CA ALA A 421 -17.24 -1.81 15.93
C ALA A 421 -17.21 -1.60 14.40
N ARG A 422 -17.34 -0.36 13.92
CA ARG A 422 -17.33 0.07 12.51
C ARG A 422 -18.48 -0.45 11.63
N LEU A 423 -19.19 -1.48 12.08
CA LEU A 423 -20.26 -2.13 11.33
C LEU A 423 -21.65 -1.66 11.77
N ASN A 424 -22.65 -1.90 10.92
CA ASN A 424 -24.05 -1.66 11.23
C ASN A 424 -24.61 -2.68 12.24
N PRO A 425 -25.75 -2.38 12.90
CA PRO A 425 -26.32 -3.27 13.92
C PRO A 425 -26.68 -4.67 13.40
N VAL A 426 -27.08 -4.80 12.12
CA VAL A 426 -27.48 -6.09 11.53
C VAL A 426 -26.28 -7.01 11.40
N ALA A 427 -25.16 -6.49 10.88
CA ALA A 427 -23.89 -7.21 10.76
C ALA A 427 -23.32 -7.58 12.13
N CYS A 428 -23.38 -6.68 13.11
CA CYS A 428 -22.94 -6.93 14.48
C CYS A 428 -23.76 -8.02 15.20
N ALA A 429 -25.00 -8.28 14.77
CA ALA A 429 -25.85 -9.30 15.38
C ALA A 429 -25.61 -10.71 14.81
N VAL A 430 -24.83 -10.87 13.74
CA VAL A 430 -24.51 -12.20 13.20
C VAL A 430 -23.48 -12.88 14.08
N ARG A 431 -23.71 -14.15 14.41
CA ARG A 431 -22.79 -14.95 15.24
C ARG A 431 -22.25 -16.14 14.48
N PHE A 432 -20.93 -16.31 14.50
CA PHE A 432 -20.22 -17.50 14.03
C PHE A 432 -19.57 -18.17 15.24
N ALA A 433 -19.86 -19.46 15.46
CA ALA A 433 -19.41 -20.20 16.64
C ALA A 433 -19.66 -19.44 17.98
N GLY A 434 -20.82 -18.80 18.09
CA GLY A 434 -21.25 -18.04 19.26
C GLY A 434 -20.68 -16.62 19.39
N LYS A 435 -19.77 -16.19 18.49
CA LYS A 435 -19.11 -14.88 18.52
C LYS A 435 -19.53 -13.98 17.36
N THR A 436 -19.70 -12.70 17.64
CA THR A 436 -19.95 -11.64 16.66
C THR A 436 -18.66 -11.18 16.00
N VAL A 437 -18.75 -10.53 14.82
CA VAL A 437 -17.57 -10.00 14.13
C VAL A 437 -16.76 -9.03 15.01
N PRO A 438 -17.37 -8.08 15.74
CA PRO A 438 -16.63 -7.20 16.63
C PRO A 438 -15.91 -7.95 17.76
N GLU A 439 -16.53 -9.00 18.32
CA GLU A 439 -15.88 -9.82 19.36
C GLU A 439 -14.65 -10.56 18.83
N ILE A 440 -14.70 -11.12 17.62
CA ILE A 440 -13.53 -11.76 17.00
C ILE A 440 -12.46 -10.72 16.68
N ASN A 441 -12.85 -9.58 16.11
CA ASN A 441 -11.90 -8.54 15.75
C ASN A 441 -11.21 -7.91 16.97
N ALA A 442 -11.86 -7.89 18.14
CA ALA A 442 -11.26 -7.42 19.38
C ALA A 442 -10.25 -8.40 20.00
N MET A 443 -10.19 -9.66 19.52
CA MET A 443 -9.22 -10.64 20.00
C MET A 443 -7.81 -10.30 19.49
N SER A 444 -6.81 -10.67 20.29
CA SER A 444 -5.44 -10.74 19.83
C SER A 444 -5.29 -11.81 18.75
N VAL A 445 -4.29 -11.68 17.88
CA VAL A 445 -3.93 -12.73 16.89
C VAL A 445 -3.76 -14.08 17.58
N GLN A 446 -3.11 -14.12 18.75
CA GLN A 446 -2.92 -15.34 19.53
C GLN A 446 -4.25 -15.96 20.01
N ASP A 447 -5.15 -15.14 20.54
CA ASP A 447 -6.43 -15.61 21.07
C ASP A 447 -7.36 -16.07 19.96
N PHE A 448 -7.35 -15.36 18.82
CA PHE A 448 -8.10 -15.78 17.64
C PHE A 448 -7.56 -17.10 17.07
N GLU A 449 -6.25 -17.29 17.00
CA GLU A 449 -5.65 -18.57 16.57
C GLU A 449 -6.12 -19.73 17.48
N LYS A 450 -6.05 -19.56 18.80
CA LYS A 450 -6.52 -20.55 19.79
C LYS A 450 -8.02 -20.81 19.66
N PHE A 451 -8.82 -19.77 19.44
CA PHE A 451 -10.26 -19.89 19.22
C PHE A 451 -10.55 -20.71 17.96
N PHE A 452 -9.91 -20.36 16.84
CA PHE A 452 -10.13 -20.98 15.54
C PHE A 452 -9.73 -22.46 15.52
N GLN A 453 -8.63 -22.84 16.19
CA GLN A 453 -8.19 -24.25 16.31
C GLN A 453 -9.16 -25.14 17.10
N LYS A 454 -9.94 -24.56 18.02
CA LYS A 454 -10.92 -25.30 18.83
C LYS A 454 -12.23 -25.54 18.09
N LEU A 455 -12.46 -24.88 16.97
CA LEU A 455 -13.67 -25.05 16.18
C LEU A 455 -13.78 -26.49 15.66
N ARG A 456 -15.02 -26.96 15.60
CA ARG A 456 -15.39 -28.25 15.02
C ARG A 456 -16.47 -27.98 14.01
N PHE A 457 -16.28 -28.45 12.79
CA PHE A 457 -17.19 -28.23 11.69
C PHE A 457 -17.93 -29.53 11.39
N SER A 458 -19.23 -29.44 11.16
CA SER A 458 -20.00 -30.53 10.58
C SER A 458 -19.50 -30.86 9.16
N PRO A 459 -19.80 -32.04 8.59
CA PRO A 459 -19.32 -32.42 7.25
C PRO A 459 -19.64 -31.39 6.15
N ARG A 460 -20.81 -30.73 6.24
CA ARG A 460 -21.21 -29.68 5.30
C ARG A 460 -20.42 -28.39 5.48
N GLU A 461 -20.18 -28.00 6.72
CA GLU A 461 -19.39 -26.80 7.04
C GLU A 461 -17.91 -27.00 6.69
N ALA A 462 -17.38 -28.20 6.95
CA ALA A 462 -16.01 -28.56 6.60
C ALA A 462 -15.74 -28.41 5.10
N ALA A 463 -16.70 -28.75 4.23
CA ALA A 463 -16.57 -28.55 2.79
C ALA A 463 -16.46 -27.06 2.38
N ILE A 464 -17.12 -26.15 3.12
CA ILE A 464 -17.04 -24.69 2.88
C ILE A 464 -15.72 -24.13 3.42
N VAL A 465 -15.27 -24.64 4.57
CA VAL A 465 -14.09 -24.12 5.27
C VAL A 465 -12.78 -24.68 4.73
N ARG A 466 -12.80 -25.82 4.02
CA ARG A 466 -11.62 -26.52 3.49
C ARG A 466 -10.58 -25.59 2.84
N ASP A 467 -11.05 -24.64 2.02
CA ASP A 467 -10.18 -23.75 1.25
C ASP A 467 -9.88 -22.44 2.01
N ILE A 468 -10.63 -22.13 3.08
CA ILE A 468 -10.50 -20.89 3.87
C ILE A 468 -9.58 -21.09 5.09
N GLU A 469 -9.69 -22.24 5.76
CA GLU A 469 -8.93 -22.54 6.97
C GLU A 469 -7.41 -22.52 6.79
N PRO A 470 -6.83 -23.11 5.72
CA PRO A 470 -5.40 -23.03 5.47
C PRO A 470 -4.91 -21.58 5.34
N GLU A 471 -5.66 -20.76 4.60
CA GLU A 471 -5.33 -19.35 4.35
C GLU A 471 -5.33 -18.50 5.62
N ILE A 472 -6.32 -18.72 6.51
CA ILE A 472 -6.38 -18.04 7.83
C ILE A 472 -5.22 -18.53 8.70
N LYS A 473 -5.05 -19.84 8.86
CA LYS A 473 -4.00 -20.42 9.72
C LYS A 473 -2.62 -19.96 9.30
N GLN A 474 -2.35 -19.94 7.99
CA GLN A 474 -1.07 -19.51 7.44
C GLN A 474 -0.79 -18.03 7.75
N ARG A 475 -1.77 -17.13 7.55
CA ARG A 475 -1.62 -15.70 7.88
C ARG A 475 -1.41 -15.45 9.37
N LEU A 476 -2.18 -16.12 10.23
CA LEU A 476 -1.99 -16.03 11.69
C LEU A 476 -0.63 -16.58 12.13
N HIS A 477 -0.19 -17.69 11.52
CA HIS A 477 1.13 -18.26 11.77
C HIS A 477 2.23 -17.25 11.43
N PHE A 478 2.17 -16.58 10.28
CA PHE A 478 3.17 -15.57 9.92
C PHE A 478 3.15 -14.37 10.85
N LEU A 479 1.97 -13.88 11.26
CA LEU A 479 1.85 -12.81 12.26
C LEU A 479 2.48 -13.19 13.61
N ARG A 480 2.28 -14.42 14.07
CA ARG A 480 2.95 -14.93 15.27
C ARG A 480 4.47 -15.05 15.07
N HIS A 481 4.90 -15.51 13.90
CA HIS A 481 6.30 -15.71 13.59
C HIS A 481 7.09 -14.39 13.55
N VAL A 482 6.47 -13.31 13.03
CA VAL A 482 7.04 -11.94 13.12
C VAL A 482 6.91 -11.30 14.51
N GLY A 483 6.31 -11.99 15.50
CA GLY A 483 6.17 -11.50 16.87
C GLY A 483 5.09 -10.44 17.06
N LEU A 484 4.00 -10.53 16.29
CA LEU A 484 2.84 -9.62 16.35
C LEU A 484 1.57 -10.31 16.89
N ASP A 485 1.74 -11.40 17.62
CA ASP A 485 0.67 -12.21 18.20
C ASP A 485 -0.17 -11.46 19.25
N TYR A 486 0.41 -10.41 19.87
CA TYR A 486 -0.24 -9.56 20.85
C TYR A 486 -1.18 -8.50 20.26
N LEU A 487 -1.14 -8.26 18.94
CA LEU A 487 -1.97 -7.24 18.31
C LEU A 487 -3.41 -7.73 18.16
N ASN A 488 -4.37 -6.84 18.43
CA ASN A 488 -5.77 -7.10 18.11
C ASN A 488 -6.04 -6.96 16.61
N LEU A 489 -6.98 -7.74 16.09
CA LEU A 489 -7.35 -7.75 14.68
C LEU A 489 -8.02 -6.44 14.22
N ASP A 490 -8.73 -5.74 15.10
CA ASP A 490 -9.34 -4.42 14.88
C ASP A 490 -8.39 -3.23 15.05
N ARG A 491 -7.15 -3.46 15.50
CA ARG A 491 -6.22 -2.38 15.78
C ARG A 491 -5.98 -1.55 14.52
N SER A 492 -6.20 -0.25 14.65
CA SER A 492 -6.15 0.70 13.53
C SER A 492 -4.72 0.85 13.00
N ALA A 493 -4.54 0.75 11.69
CA ALA A 493 -3.23 0.76 11.05
C ALA A 493 -2.38 2.02 11.36
N PRO A 494 -2.95 3.25 11.45
CA PRO A 494 -2.20 4.44 11.83
C PRO A 494 -1.62 4.42 13.26
N THR A 495 -2.18 3.59 14.15
CA THR A 495 -1.73 3.46 15.56
C THR A 495 -0.58 2.46 15.74
N LEU A 496 -0.14 1.84 14.65
CA LEU A 496 1.00 0.93 14.64
C LEU A 496 2.29 1.74 14.60
N SER A 497 3.29 1.28 15.35
CA SER A 497 4.66 1.76 15.19
C SER A 497 5.21 1.42 13.79
N GLY A 498 6.31 2.06 13.39
CA GLY A 498 6.98 1.75 12.11
C GLY A 498 7.34 0.26 12.01
N GLY A 499 8.01 -0.28 13.03
CA GLY A 499 8.39 -1.69 13.07
C GLY A 499 7.22 -2.67 13.18
N GLU A 500 6.09 -2.30 13.80
CA GLU A 500 4.85 -3.11 13.72
C GLU A 500 4.29 -3.11 12.29
N SER A 501 4.17 -1.95 11.66
CA SER A 501 3.62 -1.81 10.30
C SER A 501 4.44 -2.59 9.27
N GLN A 502 5.77 -2.51 9.37
CA GLN A 502 6.69 -3.20 8.48
C GLN A 502 6.60 -4.72 8.63
N ARG A 503 6.56 -5.23 9.86
CA ARG A 503 6.40 -6.67 10.13
C ARG A 503 5.05 -7.20 9.70
N ILE A 504 3.97 -6.42 9.82
CA ILE A 504 2.66 -6.78 9.25
C ILE A 504 2.76 -6.92 7.73
N ARG A 505 3.39 -5.97 7.04
CA ARG A 505 3.56 -6.03 5.59
C ARG A 505 4.39 -7.25 5.17
N LEU A 506 5.48 -7.53 5.88
CA LEU A 506 6.29 -8.72 5.65
C LEU A 506 5.47 -10.01 5.85
N ALA A 507 4.67 -10.10 6.92
CA ALA A 507 3.77 -11.22 7.14
C ALA A 507 2.71 -11.38 6.04
N ALA A 508 2.16 -10.27 5.54
CA ALA A 508 1.22 -10.28 4.42
C ALA A 508 1.88 -10.80 3.13
N GLN A 509 3.12 -10.41 2.84
CA GLN A 509 3.87 -10.89 1.67
C GLN A 509 4.26 -12.37 1.78
N LEU A 510 4.59 -12.86 2.98
CA LEU A 510 4.80 -14.30 3.18
C LEU A 510 3.53 -15.13 2.93
N GLY A 511 2.37 -14.51 3.13
CA GLY A 511 1.05 -15.08 2.89
C GLY A 511 0.64 -15.14 1.41
N SER A 512 1.22 -14.30 0.54
CA SER A 512 0.87 -14.27 -0.90
C SER A 512 1.55 -15.36 -1.74
N ASN A 513 2.47 -16.12 -1.13
CA ASN A 513 3.18 -17.26 -1.73
C ASN A 513 3.81 -16.99 -3.12
N LEU A 514 4.27 -15.77 -3.35
CA LEU A 514 4.92 -15.36 -4.61
C LEU A 514 6.32 -15.96 -4.73
N GLN A 515 6.72 -16.26 -5.97
CA GLN A 515 8.05 -16.74 -6.35
C GLN A 515 8.60 -15.92 -7.51
N GLY A 516 9.93 -15.82 -7.63
CA GLY A 516 10.60 -15.06 -8.68
C GLY A 516 10.48 -13.54 -8.53
N VAL A 517 10.12 -13.05 -7.34
CA VAL A 517 9.99 -11.62 -7.04
C VAL A 517 11.31 -11.08 -6.46
N LEU A 518 11.62 -9.82 -6.77
CA LEU A 518 12.65 -9.04 -6.10
C LEU A 518 12.03 -8.24 -4.94
N TYR A 519 12.31 -8.63 -3.71
CA TYR A 519 11.91 -7.85 -2.54
C TYR A 519 13.00 -6.84 -2.19
N VAL A 520 12.62 -5.55 -2.14
CA VAL A 520 13.52 -4.46 -1.73
C VAL A 520 13.07 -3.96 -0.37
N LEU A 521 13.91 -4.11 0.66
CA LEU A 521 13.57 -3.82 2.06
C LEU A 521 14.39 -2.65 2.60
N ASP A 522 13.72 -1.73 3.32
CA ASP A 522 14.34 -0.54 3.93
C ASP A 522 14.48 -0.72 5.45
N GLU A 523 15.71 -0.95 5.92
CA GLU A 523 16.10 -1.05 7.33
C GLU A 523 15.07 -1.81 8.21
N PRO A 524 14.78 -3.10 7.91
CA PRO A 524 13.75 -3.88 8.58
C PRO A 524 14.02 -4.16 10.06
N THR A 525 15.24 -3.91 10.54
CA THR A 525 15.57 -4.02 11.97
C THR A 525 15.19 -2.78 12.78
N ILE A 526 14.75 -1.69 12.15
CA ILE A 526 14.41 -0.46 12.88
C ILE A 526 13.30 -0.68 13.92
N GLY A 527 13.58 -0.23 15.14
CA GLY A 527 12.67 -0.36 16.27
C GLY A 527 12.48 -1.80 16.76
N LEU A 528 13.22 -2.75 16.20
CA LEU A 528 13.24 -4.14 16.62
C LEU A 528 14.23 -4.33 17.77
N HIS A 529 13.86 -5.17 18.73
CA HIS A 529 14.79 -5.54 19.80
C HIS A 529 15.75 -6.62 19.27
N PRO A 530 17.04 -6.65 19.67
CA PRO A 530 18.00 -7.65 19.17
C PRO A 530 17.51 -9.11 19.27
N ARG A 531 16.83 -9.46 20.37
CA ARG A 531 16.16 -10.77 20.54
C ARG A 531 15.22 -11.14 19.37
N ASP A 532 14.49 -10.17 18.84
CA ASP A 532 13.50 -10.40 17.78
C ASP A 532 14.14 -10.31 16.38
N ASN A 533 15.39 -9.87 16.27
CA ASN A 533 16.15 -9.78 15.01
C ASN A 533 16.38 -11.16 14.39
N GLU A 534 16.77 -12.17 15.16
CA GLU A 534 16.98 -13.53 14.64
C GLU A 534 15.70 -14.11 14.00
N LYS A 535 14.52 -13.75 14.54
CA LYS A 535 13.24 -14.18 13.94
C LYS A 535 13.03 -13.54 12.58
N LEU A 536 13.32 -12.24 12.46
CA LEU A 536 13.27 -11.53 11.19
C LEU A 536 14.25 -12.13 10.17
N LEU A 537 15.49 -12.44 10.58
CA LEU A 537 16.45 -13.10 9.70
C LEU A 537 15.96 -14.48 9.24
N GLY A 538 15.36 -15.28 10.13
CA GLY A 538 14.71 -16.54 9.77
C GLY A 538 13.61 -16.36 8.71
N ILE A 539 12.84 -15.28 8.79
CA ILE A 539 11.81 -14.92 7.81
C ILE A 539 12.43 -14.54 6.46
N LEU A 540 13.45 -13.68 6.45
CA LEU A 540 14.10 -13.25 5.21
C LEU A 540 14.74 -14.43 4.49
N ARG A 541 15.35 -15.35 5.25
CA ARG A 541 15.83 -16.64 4.71
C ARG A 541 14.68 -17.46 4.12
N ASN A 542 13.54 -17.58 4.81
CA ASN A 542 12.38 -18.30 4.25
C ASN A 542 11.86 -17.68 2.95
N LEU A 543 11.80 -16.35 2.87
CA LEU A 543 11.35 -15.65 1.68
C LEU A 543 12.30 -15.90 0.50
N ARG A 544 13.61 -15.87 0.75
CA ARG A 544 14.67 -16.22 -0.20
C ARG A 544 14.55 -17.66 -0.66
N ASP A 545 14.45 -18.60 0.28
CA ASP A 545 14.46 -20.05 0.03
C ASP A 545 13.23 -20.52 -0.78
N ARG A 546 12.18 -19.70 -0.87
CA ARG A 546 11.04 -19.91 -1.79
C ARG A 546 11.32 -19.50 -3.25
N GLY A 547 12.55 -19.11 -3.58
CA GLY A 547 12.94 -18.70 -4.93
C GLY A 547 12.71 -17.21 -5.20
N ASN A 548 12.87 -16.36 -4.18
CA ASN A 548 12.83 -14.90 -4.34
C ASN A 548 14.22 -14.30 -4.11
N SER A 549 14.47 -13.16 -4.74
CA SER A 549 15.68 -12.35 -4.49
C SER A 549 15.37 -11.27 -3.46
N LEU A 550 16.28 -11.03 -2.53
CA LEU A 550 16.12 -9.97 -1.52
C LEU A 550 17.27 -8.96 -1.66
N VAL A 551 16.93 -7.68 -1.73
CA VAL A 551 17.86 -6.56 -1.59
C VAL A 551 17.46 -5.78 -0.34
N VAL A 552 18.29 -5.82 0.69
CA VAL A 552 18.02 -5.26 2.01
C VAL A 552 18.97 -4.10 2.26
N VAL A 553 18.43 -2.88 2.41
CA VAL A 553 19.23 -1.74 2.87
C VAL A 553 19.35 -1.82 4.39
N GLU A 554 20.56 -2.03 4.92
CA GLU A 554 20.77 -2.22 6.37
C GLU A 554 22.12 -1.72 6.90
N HIS A 555 22.11 -1.51 8.21
CA HIS A 555 23.25 -1.13 9.05
C HIS A 555 23.44 -2.09 10.24
N ASP A 556 22.51 -3.02 10.47
CA ASP A 556 22.59 -4.02 11.52
C ASP A 556 23.65 -5.10 11.26
N GLU A 557 24.45 -5.38 12.29
CA GLU A 557 25.59 -6.31 12.26
C GLU A 557 25.16 -7.75 11.99
N ASP A 558 24.10 -8.22 12.67
CA ASP A 558 23.61 -9.58 12.52
C ASP A 558 23.04 -9.80 11.11
N THR A 559 22.35 -8.79 10.56
CA THR A 559 21.79 -8.83 9.21
C THR A 559 22.89 -8.89 8.15
N MET A 560 23.93 -8.05 8.29
CA MET A 560 25.10 -8.11 7.40
C MET A 560 25.79 -9.47 7.48
N ARG A 561 26.00 -10.02 8.68
CA ARG A 561 26.63 -11.35 8.82
C ARG A 561 25.80 -12.49 8.25
N ALA A 562 24.47 -12.36 8.27
CA ALA A 562 23.54 -13.34 7.72
C ALA A 562 23.38 -13.23 6.19
N ALA A 563 23.84 -12.14 5.57
CA ALA A 563 23.73 -11.91 4.14
C ALA A 563 24.53 -12.93 3.33
N ASP A 564 23.97 -13.32 2.19
CA ASP A 564 24.69 -14.13 1.21
C ASP A 564 25.74 -13.28 0.47
N HIS A 565 25.42 -12.00 0.27
CA HIS A 565 26.27 -11.03 -0.43
C HIS A 565 26.05 -9.64 0.16
N ILE A 566 27.11 -8.83 0.23
CA ILE A 566 27.06 -7.46 0.72
C ILE A 566 27.63 -6.53 -0.35
N ILE A 567 26.96 -5.40 -0.55
CA ILE A 567 27.41 -4.29 -1.39
C ILE A 567 27.58 -3.07 -0.48
N ASP A 568 28.80 -2.59 -0.34
CA ASP A 568 29.13 -1.46 0.53
C ASP A 568 29.35 -0.18 -0.31
N LEU A 569 28.46 0.79 -0.12
CA LEU A 569 28.49 2.07 -0.84
C LEU A 569 29.15 3.17 -0.02
N GLY A 570 30.03 3.92 -0.66
CA GLY A 570 30.78 5.00 -0.02
C GLY A 570 31.70 5.70 -1.02
N PRO A 571 32.90 6.14 -0.61
CA PRO A 571 33.45 6.09 0.76
C PRO A 571 32.82 7.11 1.73
N GLY A 572 32.16 8.15 1.20
CA GLY A 572 31.51 9.21 1.97
C GLY A 572 29.99 9.30 1.72
N ALA A 573 29.42 10.44 2.10
CA ALA A 573 28.02 10.78 1.86
C ALA A 573 27.87 11.81 0.72
N GLY A 574 26.71 11.84 0.07
CA GLY A 574 26.40 12.80 -0.99
C GLY A 574 27.36 12.69 -2.16
N ILE A 575 27.99 13.82 -2.50
CA ILE A 575 28.94 13.92 -3.63
C ILE A 575 30.19 13.05 -3.45
N HIS A 576 30.53 12.70 -2.20
CA HIS A 576 31.66 11.84 -1.84
C HIS A 576 31.27 10.35 -1.71
N GLY A 577 29.99 10.03 -1.92
CA GLY A 577 29.48 8.68 -2.00
C GLY A 577 29.24 8.24 -3.44
N GLY A 578 28.42 7.20 -3.60
CA GLY A 578 27.97 6.71 -4.90
C GLY A 578 28.94 5.77 -5.60
N GLU A 579 29.97 5.30 -4.91
CA GLU A 579 30.93 4.30 -5.39
C GLU A 579 30.77 3.00 -4.60
N ILE A 580 31.05 1.86 -5.26
CA ILE A 580 31.16 0.57 -4.59
C ILE A 580 32.56 0.48 -3.95
N VAL A 581 32.61 0.47 -2.63
CA VAL A 581 33.87 0.41 -1.86
C VAL A 581 34.31 -1.03 -1.64
N ALA A 582 33.34 -1.91 -1.39
CA ALA A 582 33.58 -3.32 -1.17
C ALA A 582 32.36 -4.15 -1.59
N GLU A 583 32.63 -5.36 -2.03
CA GLU A 583 31.64 -6.35 -2.44
C GLU A 583 32.13 -7.75 -2.04
N GLY A 584 31.19 -8.60 -1.64
CA GLY A 584 31.43 -9.99 -1.27
C GLY A 584 30.65 -10.40 -0.02
N ASN A 585 30.99 -11.54 0.57
CA ASN A 585 30.47 -11.88 1.89
C ASN A 585 31.14 -11.06 3.01
N TRP A 586 30.58 -11.08 4.22
CA TRP A 586 31.09 -10.26 5.32
C TRP A 586 32.56 -10.55 5.68
N LYS A 587 33.03 -11.80 5.52
CA LYS A 587 34.42 -12.17 5.81
C LYS A 587 35.38 -11.60 4.77
N GLU A 588 34.96 -11.60 3.51
CA GLU A 588 35.72 -10.99 2.41
C GLU A 588 35.80 -9.47 2.55
N ILE A 589 34.71 -8.83 2.98
CA ILE A 589 34.70 -7.38 3.22
C ILE A 589 35.58 -7.00 4.41
N ASP A 590 35.48 -7.74 5.52
CA ASP A 590 36.32 -7.53 6.72
C ASP A 590 37.82 -7.65 6.38
N ALA A 591 38.21 -8.70 5.65
CA ALA A 591 39.59 -8.91 5.22
C ALA A 591 40.14 -7.79 4.30
N LYS A 592 39.28 -7.13 3.52
CA LYS A 592 39.69 -6.02 2.64
C LYS A 592 39.98 -4.73 3.41
N GLY A 593 39.38 -4.52 4.59
CA GLY A 593 39.67 -3.39 5.52
C GLY A 593 39.50 -1.96 4.96
N ARG A 594 39.05 -1.81 3.71
CA ARG A 594 39.02 -0.52 2.98
C ARG A 594 37.81 0.34 3.32
N SER A 595 36.71 -0.25 3.80
CA SER A 595 35.47 0.47 4.06
C SER A 595 35.25 0.78 5.54
N ALA A 596 34.47 1.83 5.81
CA ALA A 596 34.07 2.18 7.18
C ALA A 596 33.29 1.04 7.85
N THR A 597 32.48 0.33 7.05
CA THR A 597 31.70 -0.83 7.49
C THR A 597 32.62 -1.98 7.89
N ALA A 598 33.59 -2.34 7.05
CA ALA A 598 34.58 -3.39 7.35
C ALA A 598 35.31 -3.11 8.68
N ARG A 599 35.77 -1.86 8.87
CA ARG A 599 36.45 -1.45 10.09
C ARG A 599 35.60 -1.66 11.35
N LEU A 600 34.31 -1.31 11.30
CA LEU A 600 33.41 -1.45 12.45
C LEU A 600 33.01 -2.90 12.72
N LEU A 601 32.94 -3.73 11.68
CA LEU A 601 32.68 -5.17 11.82
C LEU A 601 33.87 -5.92 12.45
N GLY A 602 35.10 -5.54 12.09
CA GLY A 602 36.33 -6.12 12.66
C GLY A 602 36.72 -5.53 14.02
N GLU A 603 36.57 -4.21 14.19
CA GLU A 603 36.91 -3.46 15.42
C GLU A 603 35.69 -2.68 15.95
N PRO A 604 34.81 -3.33 16.74
CA PRO A 604 33.63 -2.67 17.28
C PRO A 604 34.00 -1.55 18.27
N ILE A 605 33.10 -0.58 18.40
CA ILE A 605 33.29 0.57 19.30
C ILE A 605 33.51 0.07 20.73
N ARG A 606 34.64 0.47 21.32
CA ARG A 606 34.93 0.15 22.73
C ARG A 606 34.03 0.96 23.65
N HIS A 607 33.31 0.28 24.55
CA HIS A 607 32.41 0.91 25.49
C HIS A 607 33.00 0.96 26.91
N PRO A 608 32.82 2.08 27.64
CA PRO A 608 32.12 3.30 27.23
C PRO A 608 32.98 4.15 26.27
N ALA A 609 32.38 4.72 25.22
CA ALA A 609 33.12 5.52 24.23
C ALA A 609 33.83 6.74 24.84
N ARG A 610 33.33 7.27 25.97
CA ARG A 610 33.97 8.34 26.77
C ARG A 610 35.15 7.86 27.62
N GLY A 611 35.50 6.57 27.60
CA GLY A 611 36.45 5.94 28.51
C GLY A 611 35.91 5.71 29.93
N LYS A 612 35.12 6.64 30.49
CA LYS A 612 34.42 6.48 31.78
C LYS A 612 32.96 6.93 31.73
N ARG A 613 32.09 6.20 32.44
CA ARG A 613 30.68 6.60 32.68
C ARG A 613 30.63 7.82 33.60
N ARG A 614 29.59 8.65 33.47
CA ARG A 614 29.32 9.74 34.42
C ARG A 614 28.84 9.11 35.74
N THR A 615 29.43 9.51 36.86
CA THR A 615 29.13 8.94 38.19
C THR A 615 27.73 9.33 38.66
N ILE A 616 27.14 8.51 39.53
CA ILE A 616 25.89 8.83 40.24
C ILE A 616 26.26 8.90 41.72
N ASP A 617 26.02 10.06 42.32
CA ASP A 617 26.40 10.41 43.69
C ASP A 617 25.21 11.05 44.43
N SER A 618 25.43 11.42 45.70
CA SER A 618 24.41 12.05 46.54
C SER A 618 23.95 13.43 46.05
N SER A 619 24.76 14.11 45.24
CA SER A 619 24.40 15.41 44.64
C SER A 619 23.65 15.28 43.32
N THR A 620 23.46 14.07 42.80
CA THR A 620 22.72 13.84 41.56
C THR A 620 21.24 14.15 41.75
N THR A 621 20.72 15.08 40.94
CA THR A 621 19.30 15.42 40.89
C THR A 621 18.50 14.37 40.12
N TRP A 622 17.27 14.09 40.55
CA TRP A 622 16.42 13.04 39.97
C TRP A 622 15.02 13.54 39.65
N ILE A 623 14.51 13.18 38.48
CA ILE A 623 13.06 13.17 38.23
C ILE A 623 12.51 11.90 38.87
N LYS A 624 11.50 12.01 39.73
CA LYS A 624 10.84 10.86 40.38
C LYS A 624 9.35 10.89 40.08
N ILE A 625 8.86 9.88 39.37
CA ILE A 625 7.45 9.67 39.06
C ILE A 625 6.97 8.45 39.84
N LYS A 626 5.89 8.60 40.62
CA LYS A 626 5.27 7.50 41.36
C LYS A 626 3.90 7.13 40.79
N GLY A 627 3.62 5.83 40.71
CA GLY A 627 2.34 5.26 40.32
C GLY A 627 1.92 5.58 38.90
N ALA A 628 2.87 5.66 37.95
CA ALA A 628 2.58 5.98 36.56
C ALA A 628 1.71 4.91 35.91
N THR A 629 0.61 5.32 35.28
CA THR A 629 -0.37 4.46 34.65
C THR A 629 -0.81 5.06 33.32
N ALA A 630 -0.52 4.34 32.24
CA ALA A 630 -0.96 4.69 30.89
C ALA A 630 -0.88 3.45 30.00
N ARG A 631 -1.96 3.15 29.26
CA ARG A 631 -2.07 1.96 28.41
C ARG A 631 -1.69 0.68 29.18
N ASN A 632 -0.61 0.03 28.78
CA ASN A 632 -0.08 -1.21 29.37
C ASN A 632 0.88 -0.99 30.56
N ILE A 633 1.11 0.26 30.98
CA ILE A 633 1.85 0.60 32.19
C ILE A 633 0.85 0.73 33.34
N HIS A 634 1.08 -0.03 34.42
CA HIS A 634 0.17 -0.11 35.56
C HIS A 634 0.91 0.22 36.87
N GLY A 635 0.77 1.45 37.37
CA GLY A 635 1.30 1.86 38.68
C GLY A 635 2.84 1.86 38.80
N LEU A 636 3.57 2.15 37.72
CA LEU A 636 5.03 2.09 37.66
C LEU A 636 5.70 3.27 38.39
N ASP A 637 6.65 2.99 39.28
CA ASP A 637 7.52 3.99 39.89
C ASP A 637 8.83 4.11 39.07
N VAL A 638 9.15 5.31 38.58
CA VAL A 638 10.34 5.54 37.74
C VAL A 638 11.16 6.72 38.29
N SER A 639 12.47 6.54 38.35
CA SER A 639 13.43 7.61 38.69
C SER A 639 14.45 7.79 37.58
N LEU A 640 14.64 9.02 37.10
CA LEU A 640 15.61 9.35 36.05
C LEU A 640 16.65 10.33 36.57
N PRO A 641 17.96 10.03 36.46
CA PRO A 641 19.01 10.95 36.87
C PRO A 641 19.16 12.07 35.83
N LEU A 642 19.16 13.32 36.29
CA LEU A 642 19.42 14.48 35.44
C LEU A 642 20.91 14.58 35.09
N HIS A 643 21.21 15.29 33.99
CA HIS A 643 22.58 15.48 33.48
C HIS A 643 23.32 14.17 33.16
N ARG A 644 22.58 13.12 32.80
CA ARG A 644 23.10 11.81 32.40
C ARG A 644 22.48 11.39 31.07
N LEU A 645 23.21 10.57 30.32
CA LEU A 645 22.67 9.89 29.14
C LEU A 645 21.90 8.66 29.64
N THR A 646 20.57 8.73 29.63
CA THR A 646 19.68 7.66 30.09
C THR A 646 19.04 6.99 28.88
N ALA A 647 19.29 5.70 28.69
CA ALA A 647 18.69 4.91 27.61
C ALA A 647 17.50 4.09 28.15
N LEU A 648 16.35 4.17 27.48
CA LEU A 648 15.19 3.33 27.78
C LEU A 648 15.14 2.16 26.78
N SER A 649 15.45 0.95 27.24
CA SER A 649 15.45 -0.28 26.43
C SER A 649 14.27 -1.20 26.75
N GLY A 650 14.09 -2.24 25.95
CA GLY A 650 13.03 -3.24 26.10
C GLY A 650 12.43 -3.67 24.77
N VAL A 651 11.67 -4.75 24.77
CA VAL A 651 11.05 -5.35 23.58
C VAL A 651 9.96 -4.46 22.97
N SER A 652 9.60 -4.68 21.70
CA SER A 652 8.45 -3.99 21.08
C SER A 652 7.18 -4.20 21.91
N GLY A 653 6.38 -3.16 22.10
CA GLY A 653 5.15 -3.24 22.91
C GLY A 653 5.35 -3.16 24.43
N SER A 654 6.58 -3.10 24.95
CA SER A 654 6.82 -3.03 26.41
C SER A 654 6.39 -1.73 27.10
N GLY A 655 5.88 -0.75 26.34
CA GLY A 655 5.44 0.55 26.88
C GLY A 655 6.48 1.67 26.80
N LYS A 656 7.61 1.51 26.11
CA LYS A 656 8.66 2.55 26.00
C LYS A 656 8.13 3.90 25.52
N SER A 657 7.43 3.90 24.39
CA SER A 657 6.85 5.12 23.81
C SER A 657 5.77 5.72 24.71
N THR A 658 4.96 4.89 25.37
CA THR A 658 3.98 5.32 26.36
C THR A 658 4.65 6.03 27.53
N LEU A 659 5.72 5.44 28.08
CA LEU A 659 6.47 6.03 29.19
C LEU A 659 7.09 7.38 28.79
N VAL A 660 7.68 7.50 27.60
CA VAL A 660 8.32 8.75 27.18
C VAL A 660 7.30 9.81 26.80
N ARG A 661 6.37 9.52 25.89
CA ARG A 661 5.48 10.52 25.29
C ARG A 661 4.24 10.83 26.13
N GLU A 662 3.68 9.83 26.82
CA GLU A 662 2.43 10.01 27.57
C GLU A 662 2.66 10.25 29.06
N ILE A 663 3.85 9.92 29.59
CA ILE A 663 4.15 10.12 31.02
C ILE A 663 5.28 11.13 31.21
N LEU A 664 6.49 10.85 30.72
CA LEU A 664 7.67 11.67 31.01
C LEU A 664 7.61 13.06 30.38
N LEU A 665 7.29 13.16 29.09
CA LEU A 665 7.24 14.43 28.38
C LEU A 665 6.20 15.40 29.01
N PRO A 666 4.95 14.98 29.30
CA PRO A 666 4.00 15.81 30.02
C PRO A 666 4.41 16.11 31.46
N ALA A 667 5.02 15.16 32.17
CA ALA A 667 5.43 15.34 33.56
C ALA A 667 6.60 16.32 33.72
N ALA A 668 7.51 16.37 32.74
CA ALA A 668 8.67 17.25 32.74
C ALA A 668 8.40 18.62 32.07
N SER A 669 7.23 18.82 31.45
CA SER A 669 6.91 20.08 30.77
C SER A 669 6.61 21.21 31.77
N PRO A 670 7.15 22.43 31.58
CA PRO A 670 6.91 23.58 32.47
C PRO A 670 5.44 24.03 32.51
N ASP A 671 4.71 23.84 31.40
CA ASP A 671 3.40 24.46 31.16
C ASP A 671 2.18 23.68 31.70
N LYS A 672 2.35 22.56 32.45
CA LYS A 672 1.20 21.79 32.99
C LYS A 672 1.33 21.38 34.46
N LYS A 673 0.18 21.44 35.15
CA LYS A 673 -0.01 21.28 36.61
C LYS A 673 0.45 19.90 37.12
N LYS A 674 1.05 19.86 38.33
CA LYS A 674 1.44 18.65 39.11
C LYS A 674 0.34 17.59 39.31
N LYS A 675 -0.93 17.86 38.94
CA LYS A 675 -2.08 16.93 39.04
C LYS A 675 -2.49 16.45 37.65
N ASP A 676 -2.15 15.20 37.35
CA ASP A 676 -2.59 14.46 36.16
C ASP A 676 -3.02 13.06 36.60
N PRO A 677 -4.14 12.50 36.10
CA PRO A 677 -4.60 11.17 36.49
C PRO A 677 -3.63 10.04 36.12
N ARG A 678 -2.68 10.28 35.20
CA ARG A 678 -1.71 9.28 34.75
C ARG A 678 -0.63 8.94 35.79
N TRP A 679 -0.51 9.68 36.89
CA TRP A 679 0.46 9.37 37.95
C TRP A 679 -0.01 9.87 39.33
N LYS A 680 0.60 9.36 40.40
CA LYS A 680 0.29 9.80 41.77
C LYS A 680 1.06 11.06 42.16
N SER A 681 2.34 11.14 41.81
CA SER A 681 3.19 12.30 42.13
C SER A 681 4.40 12.39 41.20
N VAL A 682 4.85 13.61 40.90
CA VAL A 682 6.08 13.91 40.16
C VAL A 682 6.90 14.91 40.98
N ASN A 683 8.19 14.63 41.18
CA ASN A 683 9.14 15.49 41.90
C ASN A 683 10.45 15.65 41.10
N GLY A 684 11.18 16.74 41.34
CA GLY A 684 12.50 16.97 40.76
C GLY A 684 12.49 17.45 39.31
N THR A 685 11.39 18.07 38.89
CA THR A 685 11.25 18.73 37.58
C THR A 685 11.49 20.23 37.65
N GLU A 686 11.71 20.78 38.86
CA GLU A 686 11.87 22.23 39.07
C GLU A 686 13.11 22.82 38.39
N THR A 687 14.13 22.01 38.10
CA THR A 687 15.39 22.44 37.49
C THR A 687 15.40 22.34 35.95
N ILE A 688 14.25 22.11 35.33
CA ILE A 688 14.12 21.88 33.89
C ILE A 688 13.49 23.11 33.24
N ASP A 689 14.27 23.87 32.47
CA ASP A 689 13.79 25.08 31.78
C ASP A 689 12.90 24.75 30.57
N ARG A 690 13.31 23.73 29.79
CA ARG A 690 12.64 23.31 28.56
C ARG A 690 12.86 21.82 28.34
N VAL A 691 11.84 21.15 27.79
CA VAL A 691 11.93 19.77 27.30
C VAL A 691 11.76 19.79 25.79
N VAL A 692 12.64 19.07 25.09
CA VAL A 692 12.64 19.00 23.62
C VAL A 692 12.48 17.53 23.21
N GLU A 693 11.45 17.23 22.42
CA GLU A 693 11.30 15.94 21.75
C GLU A 693 11.85 16.03 20.33
N VAL A 694 12.83 15.20 20.01
CA VAL A 694 13.41 15.10 18.66
C VAL A 694 13.02 13.75 18.06
N ASP A 695 11.99 13.74 17.22
CA ASP A 695 11.44 12.55 16.58
C ASP A 695 11.80 12.44 15.09
N GLN A 696 11.45 11.30 14.48
CA GLN A 696 11.69 11.01 13.05
C GLN A 696 10.51 11.40 12.15
N SER A 697 9.52 12.16 12.66
CA SER A 697 8.39 12.58 11.83
C SER A 697 8.86 13.50 10.71
N PRO A 698 8.22 13.45 9.52
CA PRO A 698 8.55 14.35 8.43
C PRO A 698 8.44 15.81 8.86
N ILE A 699 9.38 16.65 8.43
CA ILE A 699 9.41 18.08 8.78
C ILE A 699 8.26 18.84 8.12
N GLY A 700 8.04 18.58 6.83
CA GLY A 700 7.00 19.21 6.05
C GLY A 700 6.45 18.24 5.03
N LYS A 701 5.13 18.28 4.80
CA LYS A 701 4.45 17.46 3.80
C LYS A 701 4.45 18.08 2.40
N THR A 702 4.86 19.34 2.28
CA THR A 702 4.81 20.10 1.02
C THR A 702 6.21 20.27 0.43
N PRO A 703 6.34 20.27 -0.90
CA PRO A 703 7.61 20.53 -1.59
C PRO A 703 8.14 21.97 -1.39
N ARG A 704 7.34 22.85 -0.77
CA ARG A 704 7.73 24.23 -0.40
C ARG A 704 8.65 24.28 0.81
N SER A 705 8.50 23.32 1.73
CA SER A 705 9.41 23.17 2.86
C SER A 705 10.72 22.58 2.36
N THR A 706 11.82 23.22 2.73
CA THR A 706 13.20 22.87 2.39
C THR A 706 14.07 22.94 3.63
N VAL A 707 15.27 22.35 3.56
CA VAL A 707 16.28 22.43 4.63
C VAL A 707 16.53 23.89 5.05
N ALA A 708 16.71 24.80 4.08
CA ALA A 708 16.94 26.22 4.33
C ALA A 708 15.74 26.93 4.96
N THR A 709 14.51 26.63 4.54
CA THR A 709 13.32 27.23 5.16
C THR A 709 13.13 26.76 6.59
N TYR A 710 13.45 25.49 6.88
CA TYR A 710 13.25 24.92 8.21
C TYR A 710 14.25 25.50 9.23
N LEU A 711 15.51 25.68 8.81
CA LEU A 711 16.55 26.31 9.64
C LEU A 711 16.46 27.85 9.71
N GLY A 712 15.48 28.47 9.03
CA GLY A 712 15.37 29.93 8.95
C GLY A 712 16.42 30.61 8.05
N LEU A 713 17.29 29.84 7.38
CA LEU A 713 18.35 30.35 6.50
C LEU A 713 17.81 31.13 5.29
N MET A 714 16.57 30.85 4.87
CA MET A 714 15.97 31.58 3.75
C MET A 714 15.81 33.08 4.02
N ASP A 715 15.60 33.51 5.25
CA ASP A 715 15.41 34.93 5.55
C ASP A 715 16.71 35.71 5.37
N ASP A 716 17.81 35.14 5.86
CA ASP A 716 19.15 35.69 5.68
C ASP A 716 19.60 35.65 4.21
N LEU A 717 19.31 34.56 3.48
CA LEU A 717 19.59 34.47 2.03
C LEU A 717 18.83 35.55 1.24
N ARG A 718 17.54 35.71 1.51
CA ARG A 718 16.71 36.73 0.82
C ARG A 718 17.20 38.14 1.13
N ALA A 719 17.58 38.42 2.38
CA ALA A 719 18.14 39.70 2.78
C ALA A 719 19.50 39.97 2.11
N LEU A 720 20.34 38.94 1.96
CA LEU A 720 21.62 39.05 1.25
C LEU A 720 21.43 39.43 -0.22
N PHE A 721 20.60 38.68 -0.95
CA PHE A 721 20.37 38.91 -2.38
C PHE A 721 19.65 40.24 -2.66
N ALA A 722 18.69 40.64 -1.81
CA ALA A 722 18.03 41.93 -1.93
C ALA A 722 18.95 43.14 -1.67
N ASN A 723 20.05 42.94 -0.92
CA ASN A 723 21.00 44.00 -0.63
C ASN A 723 22.05 44.23 -1.74
N LEU A 724 22.09 43.36 -2.75
CA LEU A 724 23.02 43.49 -3.88
C LEU A 724 22.71 44.75 -4.72
N PRO A 725 23.74 45.43 -5.27
CA PRO A 725 23.55 46.60 -6.14
C PRO A 725 22.61 46.33 -7.32
N ALA A 726 22.78 45.19 -8.01
CA ALA A 726 21.94 44.79 -9.15
C ALA A 726 20.46 44.57 -8.75
N ALA A 727 20.21 44.03 -7.56
CA ALA A 727 18.86 43.83 -7.04
C ALA A 727 18.19 45.18 -6.70
N LYS A 728 18.94 46.08 -6.04
CA LYS A 728 18.46 47.43 -5.71
C LYS A 728 18.15 48.26 -6.95
N GLN A 729 18.99 48.19 -7.98
CA GLN A 729 18.74 48.87 -9.27
C GLN A 729 17.49 48.35 -9.96
N SER A 730 17.19 47.05 -9.83
CA SER A 730 16.00 46.41 -10.41
C SER A 730 14.74 46.57 -9.53
N GLY A 731 14.83 47.28 -8.40
CA GLY A 731 13.71 47.45 -7.46
C GLY A 731 13.32 46.18 -6.70
N PHE A 732 14.17 45.14 -6.71
CA PHE A 732 13.88 43.88 -6.03
C PHE A 732 14.13 43.97 -4.53
N THR A 733 13.15 43.53 -3.76
CA THR A 733 13.19 43.45 -2.29
C THR A 733 13.30 41.99 -1.83
N ALA A 734 13.53 41.76 -0.54
CA ALA A 734 13.62 40.40 0.03
C ALA A 734 12.36 39.54 -0.20
N SER A 735 11.19 40.14 -0.49
CA SER A 735 10.00 39.39 -0.86
C SER A 735 10.10 38.76 -2.24
N HIS A 736 10.79 39.39 -3.20
CA HIS A 736 10.97 38.88 -4.56
C HIS A 736 11.77 37.58 -4.59
N PHE A 737 12.70 37.43 -3.65
CA PHE A 737 13.54 36.23 -3.48
C PHE A 737 12.86 35.11 -2.68
N SER A 738 11.58 35.23 -2.32
CA SER A 738 10.82 34.17 -1.64
C SER A 738 10.10 33.27 -2.65
N HIS A 739 10.46 31.99 -2.73
CA HIS A 739 9.72 31.03 -3.55
C HIS A 739 8.35 30.64 -2.96
N ASN A 740 8.14 30.85 -1.65
CA ASN A 740 6.90 30.45 -0.98
C ASN A 740 5.74 31.42 -1.21
N ALA A 741 6.00 32.72 -1.21
CA ALA A 741 4.98 33.79 -1.25
C ALA A 741 5.39 35.00 -2.08
N GLY A 742 6.56 34.98 -2.71
CA GLY A 742 7.15 36.12 -3.40
C GLY A 742 6.67 36.30 -4.84
N PRO A 743 6.61 37.54 -5.35
CA PRO A 743 6.24 37.82 -6.73
C PRO A 743 7.25 37.30 -7.78
N GLY A 744 8.46 36.94 -7.34
CA GLY A 744 9.53 36.40 -8.17
C GLY A 744 9.49 34.88 -8.40
N ARG A 745 8.53 34.17 -7.79
CA ARG A 745 8.38 32.71 -7.96
C ARG A 745 7.80 32.36 -9.34
N CYS A 746 8.09 31.17 -9.83
CA CYS A 746 7.47 30.61 -11.03
C CYS A 746 5.96 30.41 -10.83
N ALA A 747 5.17 30.81 -11.82
CA ALA A 747 3.71 30.78 -11.76
C ALA A 747 3.15 29.36 -11.95
N ALA A 748 3.69 28.54 -12.88
CA ALA A 748 3.17 27.19 -13.12
C ALA A 748 3.27 26.26 -11.90
N CYS A 749 4.41 26.26 -11.20
CA CYS A 749 4.59 25.41 -10.01
C CYS A 749 4.32 26.14 -8.68
N ASP A 750 3.86 27.39 -8.74
CA ASP A 750 3.69 28.27 -7.57
C ASP A 750 4.91 28.26 -6.61
N GLY A 751 6.11 28.28 -7.20
CA GLY A 751 7.40 28.24 -6.49
C GLY A 751 7.85 26.89 -5.90
N ALA A 752 7.11 25.79 -6.10
CA ALA A 752 7.53 24.47 -5.62
C ALA A 752 8.72 23.88 -6.41
N GLY A 753 8.81 24.16 -7.71
CA GLY A 753 9.76 23.56 -8.66
C GLY A 753 9.30 22.20 -9.20
N THR A 754 8.31 21.59 -8.56
CA THR A 754 7.66 20.36 -9.02
C THR A 754 6.15 20.55 -9.09
N ILE A 755 5.49 19.70 -9.88
CA ILE A 755 4.05 19.63 -10.03
C ILE A 755 3.63 18.22 -9.60
N ARG A 756 2.68 18.15 -8.66
CA ARG A 756 2.22 16.87 -8.13
C ARG A 756 1.15 16.28 -9.04
N VAL A 757 1.44 15.13 -9.63
CA VAL A 757 0.53 14.42 -10.54
C VAL A 757 -0.18 13.31 -9.76
N GLN A 758 -1.51 13.33 -9.75
CA GLN A 758 -2.31 12.22 -9.21
C GLN A 758 -2.34 11.07 -10.21
N MET A 759 -2.14 9.85 -9.71
CA MET A 759 -2.18 8.62 -10.50
C MET A 759 -3.29 7.72 -9.96
N SER A 760 -3.95 6.94 -10.83
CA SER A 760 -5.08 6.10 -10.43
C SER A 760 -4.67 4.83 -9.68
N PHE A 761 -3.51 4.26 -9.99
CA PHE A 761 -3.03 2.97 -9.44
C PHE A 761 -1.69 3.06 -8.71
N LEU A 762 -1.03 4.21 -8.80
CA LEU A 762 0.27 4.48 -8.20
C LEU A 762 0.16 5.59 -7.16
N PRO A 763 1.09 5.65 -6.20
CA PRO A 763 1.23 6.83 -5.36
C PRO A 763 1.42 8.09 -6.23
N PRO A 764 0.86 9.24 -5.82
CA PRO A 764 1.08 10.49 -6.55
C PRO A 764 2.58 10.81 -6.58
N ALA A 765 3.07 11.19 -7.75
CA ALA A 765 4.48 11.53 -7.97
C ALA A 765 4.64 13.04 -8.22
N ASP A 766 5.77 13.59 -7.78
CA ASP A 766 6.15 14.96 -8.06
C ASP A 766 7.00 14.99 -9.33
N VAL A 767 6.48 15.61 -10.39
CA VAL A 767 7.17 15.74 -11.68
C VAL A 767 7.84 17.11 -11.74
N ARG A 768 9.00 17.18 -12.39
CA ARG A 768 9.72 18.44 -12.57
C ARG A 768 8.87 19.46 -13.34
N CYS A 769 8.83 20.72 -12.87
CA CYS A 769 8.11 21.78 -13.57
C CYS A 769 8.82 22.13 -14.88
N GLU A 770 8.13 22.03 -16.01
CA GLU A 770 8.67 22.33 -17.33
C GLU A 770 8.96 23.82 -17.54
N GLU A 771 8.14 24.71 -16.99
CA GLU A 771 8.28 26.18 -17.19
C GLU A 771 9.55 26.74 -16.56
N CYS A 772 9.84 26.38 -15.29
CA CYS A 772 11.05 26.83 -14.60
C CYS A 772 12.17 25.79 -14.60
N ASN A 773 11.97 24.63 -15.24
CA ASN A 773 12.88 23.50 -15.19
C ASN A 773 13.30 23.12 -13.75
N GLY A 774 12.38 23.21 -12.79
CA GLY A 774 12.63 22.97 -11.36
C GLY A 774 13.36 24.08 -10.59
N LEU A 775 13.64 25.22 -11.21
CA LEU A 775 14.41 26.31 -10.61
C LEU A 775 13.58 27.23 -9.69
N ARG A 776 12.26 27.02 -9.56
CA ARG A 776 11.34 27.75 -8.63
C ARG A 776 11.14 29.25 -8.85
N TRP A 777 12.03 29.94 -9.55
CA TRP A 777 11.98 31.39 -9.78
C TRP A 777 11.80 31.74 -11.26
N LYS A 778 11.37 32.99 -11.49
CA LYS A 778 11.38 33.59 -12.82
C LYS A 778 12.82 33.95 -13.25
N PRO A 779 13.10 34.03 -14.56
CA PRO A 779 14.44 34.31 -15.07
C PRO A 779 15.07 35.61 -14.54
N GLU A 780 14.29 36.65 -14.28
CA GLU A 780 14.78 37.96 -13.82
C GLU A 780 15.38 37.88 -12.41
N ILE A 781 14.83 37.01 -11.55
CA ILE A 781 15.37 36.77 -10.21
C ILE A 781 16.68 35.98 -10.28
N LEU A 782 16.75 35.00 -11.19
CA LEU A 782 17.94 34.17 -11.40
C LEU A 782 19.12 34.95 -12.00
N ALA A 783 18.86 36.11 -12.63
CA ALA A 783 19.88 37.00 -13.16
C ALA A 783 20.68 37.71 -12.04
N ILE A 784 20.12 37.86 -10.85
CA ILE A 784 20.81 38.47 -9.71
C ILE A 784 21.78 37.45 -9.10
N ARG A 785 23.07 37.82 -9.04
CA ARG A 785 24.15 36.92 -8.60
C ARG A 785 24.95 37.48 -7.42
N TYR A 786 25.24 36.62 -6.45
CA TYR A 786 26.21 36.85 -5.38
C TYR A 786 27.41 35.95 -5.62
N ARG A 787 28.61 36.51 -5.84
CA ARG A 787 29.83 35.75 -6.19
C ARG A 787 29.56 34.72 -7.31
N ASP A 788 28.99 35.22 -8.40
CA ASP A 788 28.64 34.48 -9.63
C ASP A 788 27.53 33.43 -9.55
N ILE A 789 26.94 33.19 -8.37
CA ILE A 789 25.83 32.26 -8.21
C ILE A 789 24.49 32.97 -7.94
N SER A 790 23.42 32.46 -8.53
CA SER A 790 22.04 32.89 -8.26
C SER A 790 21.51 32.31 -6.95
N ILE A 791 20.34 32.77 -6.51
CA ILE A 791 19.70 32.23 -5.29
C ILE A 791 19.36 30.73 -5.40
N GLN A 792 18.98 30.24 -6.58
CA GLN A 792 18.74 28.81 -6.80
C GLN A 792 20.03 28.02 -6.73
N GLN A 793 21.13 28.55 -7.28
CA GLN A 793 22.43 27.90 -7.19
C GLN A 793 22.93 27.88 -5.74
N ALA A 794 22.73 28.95 -4.97
CA ALA A 794 23.00 28.98 -3.53
C ALA A 794 22.22 27.89 -2.78
N LEU A 795 20.96 27.65 -3.17
CA LEU A 795 20.15 26.57 -2.61
C LEU A 795 20.55 25.17 -3.09
N SER A 796 21.27 25.07 -4.20
CA SER A 796 21.77 23.79 -4.72
C SER A 796 23.09 23.37 -4.06
N LEU A 797 23.72 24.25 -3.28
CA LEU A 797 24.91 23.92 -2.50
C LEU A 797 24.57 22.90 -1.40
N SER A 798 25.47 21.94 -1.20
CA SER A 798 25.43 21.10 0.00
C SER A 798 25.69 21.94 1.25
N ALA A 799 25.22 21.51 2.41
CA ALA A 799 25.48 22.21 3.66
C ALA A 799 26.98 22.38 3.95
N GLU A 800 27.81 21.40 3.57
CA GLU A 800 29.27 21.51 3.62
C GLU A 800 29.80 22.64 2.72
N GLN A 801 29.38 22.68 1.45
CA GLN A 801 29.79 23.73 0.51
C GLN A 801 29.28 25.10 0.95
N ALA A 802 28.05 25.18 1.47
CA ALA A 802 27.46 26.41 1.95
C ALA A 802 28.18 26.95 3.20
N ALA A 803 28.64 26.08 4.11
CA ALA A 803 29.41 26.48 5.29
C ALA A 803 30.72 27.20 4.90
N GLU A 804 31.38 26.71 3.85
CA GLU A 804 32.60 27.33 3.31
C GLU A 804 32.29 28.61 2.50
N PHE A 805 31.32 28.53 1.59
CA PHE A 805 30.94 29.63 0.70
C PHE A 805 30.44 30.87 1.45
N PHE A 806 29.62 30.66 2.49
CA PHE A 806 29.07 31.71 3.34
C PHE A 806 29.89 31.97 4.60
N SER A 807 31.15 31.55 4.67
CA SER A 807 32.03 31.72 5.84
C SER A 807 32.09 33.15 6.41
N VAL A 808 31.90 34.16 5.58
CA VAL A 808 31.87 35.60 5.96
C VAL A 808 30.55 36.03 6.61
N HIS A 809 29.49 35.21 6.52
CA HIS A 809 28.15 35.46 7.05
C HIS A 809 27.83 34.44 8.16
N PRO A 810 28.11 34.75 9.45
CA PRO A 810 27.97 33.77 10.54
C PRO A 810 26.56 33.18 10.69
N ARG A 811 25.51 33.96 10.38
CA ARG A 811 24.10 33.51 10.42
C ARG A 811 23.79 32.42 9.40
N LEU A 812 24.49 32.40 8.27
CA LEU A 812 24.38 31.37 7.24
C LEU A 812 25.36 30.22 7.49
N ALA A 813 26.63 30.52 7.82
CA ALA A 813 27.67 29.52 7.95
C ALA A 813 27.53 28.62 9.19
N THR A 814 27.07 29.15 10.33
CA THR A 814 27.02 28.39 11.59
C THR A 814 26.03 27.22 11.52
N PRO A 815 24.76 27.41 11.08
CA PRO A 815 23.85 26.28 10.93
C PRO A 815 24.34 25.26 9.90
N CYS A 816 24.96 25.71 8.81
CA CYS A 816 25.55 24.82 7.80
C CYS A 816 26.72 23.98 8.37
N ARG A 817 27.54 24.56 9.26
CA ARG A 817 28.60 23.83 9.96
C ARG A 817 28.03 22.77 10.93
N LEU A 818 26.99 23.11 11.67
CA LEU A 818 26.30 22.17 12.56
C LEU A 818 25.66 21.01 11.76
N LEU A 819 25.10 21.29 10.58
CA LEU A 819 24.66 20.22 9.67
C LEU A 819 25.82 19.30 9.27
N LYS A 820 26.99 19.84 8.95
CA LYS A 820 28.18 19.04 8.65
C LYS A 820 28.60 18.17 9.86
N GLU A 821 28.68 18.76 11.06
CA GLU A 821 29.07 18.07 12.30
C GLU A 821 28.10 16.96 12.72
N THR A 822 26.80 17.13 12.43
CA THR A 822 25.76 16.12 12.68
C THR A 822 25.65 15.07 11.56
N GLY A 823 26.52 15.12 10.56
CA GLY A 823 26.57 14.15 9.46
C GLY A 823 25.52 14.39 8.37
N LEU A 824 25.00 15.62 8.26
CA LEU A 824 24.07 16.09 7.22
C LEU A 824 24.73 17.05 6.21
N GLY A 825 26.07 17.11 6.19
CA GLY A 825 26.83 17.99 5.30
C GLY A 825 26.51 17.84 3.80
N TYR A 826 26.01 16.67 3.39
CA TYR A 826 25.66 16.38 2.01
C TYR A 826 24.29 16.92 1.56
N LEU A 827 23.40 17.26 2.48
CA LEU A 827 22.07 17.74 2.12
C LEU A 827 22.18 19.09 1.41
N GLN A 828 21.41 19.26 0.33
CA GLN A 828 21.31 20.56 -0.33
C GLN A 828 20.39 21.48 0.47
N LEU A 829 20.73 22.77 0.55
CA LEU A 829 19.92 23.75 1.27
C LEU A 829 18.48 23.86 0.72
N GLY A 830 18.30 23.68 -0.58
CA GLY A 830 17.03 23.72 -1.29
C GLY A 830 16.31 22.38 -1.37
N GLN A 831 16.90 21.29 -0.85
CA GLN A 831 16.30 19.96 -0.86
C GLN A 831 14.95 20.00 -0.13
N THR A 832 13.94 19.40 -0.74
CA THR A 832 12.56 19.45 -0.25
C THR A 832 12.38 18.51 0.94
N SER A 833 11.68 18.97 1.98
CA SER A 833 11.47 18.22 3.22
C SER A 833 10.83 16.84 3.05
N PRO A 834 9.89 16.61 2.10
CA PRO A 834 9.34 15.27 1.86
C PRO A 834 10.37 14.23 1.40
N THR A 835 11.47 14.66 0.76
CA THR A 835 12.53 13.76 0.28
C THR A 835 13.50 13.34 1.37
N LEU A 836 13.50 14.02 2.53
CA LEU A 836 14.42 13.73 3.63
C LEU A 836 14.01 12.44 4.35
N SER A 837 14.93 11.51 4.57
CA SER A 837 14.75 10.29 5.37
C SER A 837 14.39 10.57 6.83
N GLY A 838 13.92 9.57 7.57
CA GLY A 838 13.46 9.76 8.95
C GLY A 838 14.59 10.21 9.87
N GLY A 839 15.77 9.59 9.68
CA GLY A 839 17.00 9.97 10.39
C GLY A 839 17.58 11.31 9.95
N GLU A 840 17.41 11.72 8.69
CA GLU A 840 17.78 13.08 8.24
C GLU A 840 16.89 14.14 8.89
N ALA A 841 15.58 13.94 8.86
CA ALA A 841 14.63 14.84 9.51
C ALA A 841 14.89 14.97 11.01
N GLN A 842 15.18 13.85 11.69
CA GLN A 842 15.51 13.83 13.11
C GLN A 842 16.80 14.61 13.43
N ARG A 843 17.87 14.38 12.66
CA ARG A 843 19.14 15.11 12.84
C ARG A 843 19.01 16.59 12.51
N LEU A 844 18.19 16.94 11.52
CA LEU A 844 17.90 18.34 11.17
C LEU A 844 17.14 19.06 12.30
N LYS A 845 16.18 18.39 12.95
CA LYS A 845 15.52 18.86 14.19
C LYS A 845 16.48 18.95 15.37
N LEU A 846 17.50 18.10 15.44
CA LEU A 846 18.52 18.20 16.47
C LEU A 846 19.39 19.45 16.25
N VAL A 847 19.75 19.75 15.00
CA VAL A 847 20.53 20.95 14.65
C VAL A 847 19.82 22.24 15.00
N THR A 848 18.48 22.32 14.98
CA THR A 848 17.76 23.52 15.42
C THR A 848 17.86 23.78 16.92
N GLU A 849 18.29 22.80 17.70
CA GLU A 849 18.34 22.84 19.16
C GLU A 849 19.78 22.91 19.70
N LEU A 850 20.77 22.67 18.82
CA LEU A 850 22.20 22.89 19.06
C LEU A 850 22.56 24.33 18.69
#